data_AF-A0A182W0C6-F1
#
_entry.id   AF-A0A182W0C6-F1
#
_cell.length_a   1.000
_cell.length_b   1.000
_cell.length_c   1.000
_cell.angle_alpha   90.00
_cell.angle_beta   90.00
_cell.angle_gamma   90.00
#
_symmetry.space_group_name_H-M   'P 1'
#
loop_
_entity.id
_entity.type
_entity.pdbx_description
1 polymer ?
#
loop_
_entity_poly.entity_id
_entity_poly.type
_entity_poly.pdbx_seq_one_letter_code
_entity_poly.pdbx_strand_id
1 'polypeptide(L)'
;MVNQLLQQSKDWILKNKAATFLSVALFAMVITTIALAVSNNSNASDLEECHAEIDAFYATSTSTQTPVPDTTIQVTSSTGTDDGTTTTTVSMDTSPLPEVTTTTILPTTTSDPTVVNYRLPDENIPLHYDLILHPDLLHDTFEGTVTITIQHVRANEQVVLHSHLLDIQQIKFKCLNDSTYVYINSHYDDKLDFLKINLNKVIPQDYISELTISFSGKLDAGIVGFYSSSYTDDSGSNVVSPHVTALVMVGRNLSSNAGSHSDLTAATDDTHLFINHNNIDQYDGENTTSDNGTGGQYNRSTIFLPNSVFYSVTPAVNGSGRPMNRVFKMGTQMVEKLGFRLPRHVSPVHYELWLHPDLQRETFTGRVGIEMNVSESTNYIVLHTKKLAITETVLRELGVDERPEREINISRAYEMPEHEYWVIETQAEIAAGAYRLNVQFNGNLADRIIGFYSSKYLDKTTNQTRKIATSKFEPTFARQAFPCFDEPHLKAEYTIHMIHPSGDGYEALSNMNISETVANEPEAGLTTTTFERSVKMSTYLVVFIVSDFLYKEVLIVPEHGNTFPLRVYATRFQQNNIEFALATARTIIQYYVKYFGIPYPLPKLDMAAIPDFVSGAMETWGLVTYRETSILYNNETSSTANKQRVAGVIAHELAHMWFGNLVTMQWWNELWLNEGFASYIEYKGMHEAYPDWGIEEQFIIDDLHGVLNLDATLGSHPIVMSVENPNQITEIFDTITYSKGASVIRMLEDFVTPPIFQQGVTRYLNKLAFSNSVSEDLMRELDELVDTVSVSTVMDTFTKQKGLPVVTVTQNTQQYVLRQQRFLADKDANETEESPFEYRWYIPVTYVASTDQSGAEPHRVWFPNDRSEVVIDKPADSTWIKLNYRQIGYYRVNYPVEMWQQFGEALVRSVDTFTIGDRTGLLNDAFALADATQLAYNHALDLTRYLSKETEYVPWSAIASKLKTIRNLLYNFNSYDDITSYTRTLVNEAVKSVGWDVPEDGEHMKNLLRTTILDLACSFGHEECLKEASQRFLGWLNNGDIIHPDLRSVVYTYGIQSGVSVADWDKVLERFRQENDANEKTKLMVALASYPSQRTMRRFLDMSWDTALIRTQDQLSCIQYVAANRDGEQAAWEHVRENWPRLVERFGIGERNLGRMIPSITGRFTTPARLTELEDFFARYPEAGAGATARRQALENIQNNISWLERNEANVAKWLKEPSA
;
A
#
# COMPACT_ATOMS: atom_id res chain seq x y z
N MET A 1 -25.15 -54.73 35.07
CA MET A 1 -24.78 -53.31 34.88
C MET A 1 -23.38 -52.98 35.44
N VAL A 2 -23.16 -52.67 36.73
CA VAL A 2 -21.81 -52.25 37.23
C VAL A 2 -20.71 -53.29 36.95
N ASN A 3 -20.93 -54.57 37.28
CA ASN A 3 -19.97 -55.64 36.95
C ASN A 3 -19.78 -55.89 35.45
N GLN A 4 -20.69 -55.38 34.60
CA GLN A 4 -20.60 -55.46 33.14
C GLN A 4 -19.67 -54.36 32.59
N LEU A 5 -19.79 -53.14 33.12
CA LEU A 5 -18.87 -52.02 32.87
C LEU A 5 -17.44 -52.35 33.34
N LEU A 6 -17.30 -52.95 34.52
CA LEU A 6 -16.01 -53.41 35.04
C LEU A 6 -15.35 -54.50 34.18
N GLN A 7 -16.15 -55.39 33.58
CA GLN A 7 -15.62 -56.41 32.67
C GLN A 7 -15.20 -55.81 31.32
N GLN A 8 -16.06 -54.96 30.72
CA GLN A 8 -15.76 -54.29 29.44
C GLN A 8 -14.53 -53.38 29.52
N SER A 9 -14.35 -52.65 30.62
CA SER A 9 -13.15 -51.83 30.85
C SER A 9 -11.88 -52.68 31.03
N LYS A 10 -11.97 -53.85 31.70
CA LYS A 10 -10.86 -54.81 31.75
C LYS A 10 -10.46 -55.34 30.37
N ASP A 11 -11.44 -55.71 29.54
CA ASP A 11 -11.19 -56.24 28.20
C ASP A 11 -10.66 -55.17 27.24
N TRP A 12 -11.04 -53.90 27.43
CA TRP A 12 -10.48 -52.75 26.71
C TRP A 12 -9.00 -52.50 27.09
N ILE A 13 -8.69 -52.47 28.39
CA ILE A 13 -7.31 -52.32 28.90
C ILE A 13 -6.41 -53.49 28.43
N LEU A 14 -6.94 -54.70 28.38
CA LEU A 14 -6.20 -55.88 27.92
C LEU A 14 -5.94 -55.92 26.40
N LYS A 15 -6.73 -55.19 25.59
CA LYS A 15 -6.51 -55.05 24.14
C LYS A 15 -5.49 -53.96 23.80
N ASN A 16 -5.54 -52.80 24.44
CA ASN A 16 -4.74 -51.61 24.06
C ASN A 16 -3.34 -51.56 24.71
N LYS A 17 -2.67 -52.71 24.86
CA LYS A 17 -1.41 -52.83 25.62
C LYS A 17 -0.24 -51.96 25.13
N ALA A 18 -0.20 -51.60 23.84
CA ALA A 18 0.86 -50.75 23.31
C ALA A 18 0.69 -49.27 23.71
N ALA A 19 -0.51 -48.71 23.54
CA ALA A 19 -0.77 -47.29 23.76
C ALA A 19 -0.53 -46.88 25.22
N THR A 20 -1.09 -47.63 26.18
CA THR A 20 -0.95 -47.32 27.61
C THR A 20 0.50 -47.44 28.08
N PHE A 21 1.30 -48.35 27.52
CA PHE A 21 2.73 -48.45 27.83
C PHE A 21 3.50 -47.25 27.27
N LEU A 22 3.17 -46.79 26.06
CA LEU A 22 3.79 -45.61 25.45
C LEU A 22 3.48 -44.34 26.25
N SER A 23 2.22 -44.14 26.68
CA SER A 23 1.84 -42.99 27.51
C SER A 23 2.57 -42.96 28.85
N VAL A 24 2.70 -44.11 29.53
CA VAL A 24 3.44 -44.21 30.80
C VAL A 24 4.94 -44.02 30.58
N ALA A 25 5.51 -44.54 29.49
CA ALA A 25 6.91 -44.33 29.14
C ALA A 25 7.22 -42.85 28.86
N LEU A 26 6.38 -42.16 28.08
CA LEU A 26 6.49 -40.71 27.84
C LEU A 26 6.39 -39.89 29.13
N PHE A 27 5.43 -40.21 30.00
CA PHE A 27 5.26 -39.48 31.27
C PHE A 27 6.45 -39.71 32.22
N ALA A 28 6.99 -40.93 32.26
CA ALA A 28 8.22 -41.23 32.99
C ALA A 28 9.45 -40.53 32.37
N MET A 29 9.54 -40.44 31.04
CA MET A 29 10.60 -39.69 30.36
C MET A 29 10.55 -38.21 30.72
N VAL A 30 9.37 -37.56 30.62
CA VAL A 30 9.19 -36.15 30.98
C VAL A 30 9.58 -35.87 32.43
N ILE A 31 9.12 -36.70 33.38
CA ILE A 31 9.51 -36.55 34.80
C ILE A 31 11.01 -36.78 35.00
N THR A 32 11.63 -37.73 34.27
CA THR A 32 13.08 -37.98 34.37
C THR A 32 13.90 -36.83 33.77
N THR A 33 13.47 -36.25 32.65
CA THR A 33 14.11 -35.08 32.03
C THR A 33 13.98 -33.84 32.93
N ILE A 34 12.81 -33.61 33.53
CA ILE A 34 12.61 -32.53 34.52
C ILE A 34 13.50 -32.77 35.75
N ALA A 35 13.58 -34.02 36.25
CA ALA A 35 14.44 -34.35 37.38
C ALA A 35 15.94 -34.16 37.06
N LEU A 36 16.41 -34.49 35.85
CA LEU A 36 17.79 -34.19 35.43
C LEU A 36 18.03 -32.68 35.26
N ALA A 37 17.09 -31.94 34.67
CA ALA A 37 17.20 -30.50 34.50
C ALA A 37 17.28 -29.77 35.86
N VAL A 38 16.48 -30.20 36.84
CA VAL A 38 16.53 -29.69 38.22
C VAL A 38 17.77 -30.18 38.98
N SER A 39 18.26 -31.40 38.70
CA SER A 39 19.45 -31.96 39.38
C SER A 39 20.78 -31.42 38.85
N ASN A 40 20.82 -30.81 37.67
CA ASN A 40 22.05 -30.31 37.03
C ASN A 40 22.25 -28.80 37.19
N ASN A 41 21.29 -28.05 37.73
CA ASN A 41 21.39 -26.59 37.87
C ASN A 41 21.87 -26.22 39.29
N SER A 42 23.17 -26.00 39.45
CA SER A 42 23.85 -26.05 40.76
C SER A 42 24.24 -24.68 41.35
N ASN A 43 23.44 -23.64 41.12
CA ASN A 43 23.70 -22.26 41.58
C ASN A 43 22.96 -21.95 42.90
N ALA A 44 23.23 -22.75 43.94
CA ALA A 44 22.66 -22.54 45.27
C ALA A 44 23.34 -21.39 46.05
N SER A 45 24.54 -20.98 45.64
CA SER A 45 25.26 -19.80 46.14
C SER A 45 24.54 -18.49 45.81
N ASP A 46 24.16 -18.37 44.54
CA ASP A 46 23.72 -17.12 43.92
C ASP A 46 22.36 -16.66 44.49
N LEU A 47 21.57 -17.61 45.02
CA LEU A 47 20.30 -17.37 45.71
C LEU A 47 20.44 -16.89 47.17
N GLU A 48 21.56 -17.18 47.84
CA GLU A 48 21.88 -16.59 49.14
C GLU A 48 22.46 -15.18 48.97
N GLU A 49 23.28 -14.96 47.94
CA GLU A 49 23.85 -13.63 47.63
C GLU A 49 22.75 -12.65 47.17
N CYS A 50 21.81 -13.09 46.31
CA CYS A 50 20.61 -12.30 45.97
C CYS A 50 19.74 -11.95 47.20
N HIS A 51 19.62 -12.84 48.19
CA HIS A 51 18.85 -12.53 49.40
C HIS A 51 19.54 -11.45 50.25
N ALA A 52 20.87 -11.50 50.37
CA ALA A 52 21.63 -10.53 51.16
C ALA A 52 21.51 -9.09 50.59
N GLU A 53 21.50 -8.93 49.26
CA GLU A 53 21.30 -7.62 48.64
C GLU A 53 19.85 -7.11 48.77
N ILE A 54 18.85 -8.01 48.66
CA ILE A 54 17.44 -7.66 48.84
C ILE A 54 17.15 -7.24 50.30
N ASP A 55 17.66 -7.95 51.29
CA ASP A 55 17.50 -7.59 52.71
C ASP A 55 18.21 -6.25 53.03
N ALA A 56 19.35 -5.97 52.41
CA ALA A 56 20.02 -4.67 52.52
C ALA A 56 19.20 -3.53 51.91
N PHE A 57 18.52 -3.77 50.79
CA PHE A 57 17.63 -2.80 50.14
C PHE A 57 16.42 -2.46 51.03
N TYR A 58 15.76 -3.47 51.61
CA TYR A 58 14.65 -3.25 52.54
C TYR A 58 15.07 -2.63 53.89
N ALA A 59 16.28 -2.91 54.39
CA ALA A 59 16.79 -2.33 55.64
C ALA A 59 16.98 -0.81 55.62
N THR A 60 17.00 -0.17 54.44
CA THR A 60 17.09 1.30 54.32
C THR A 60 15.75 2.04 54.28
N SER A 61 14.61 1.33 54.27
CA SER A 61 13.28 1.93 54.08
C SER A 61 12.36 1.78 55.31
N THR A 62 12.27 2.86 56.12
CA THR A 62 11.47 3.03 57.35
C THR A 62 12.03 2.29 58.59
N SER A 63 12.10 2.85 59.82
CA SER A 63 11.63 4.12 60.42
C SER A 63 12.53 4.48 61.67
N THR A 64 12.26 5.36 62.66
CA THR A 64 11.07 6.10 63.16
C THR A 64 11.45 7.33 64.04
N GLN A 65 10.49 8.27 64.20
CA GLN A 65 10.19 9.11 65.39
C GLN A 65 11.25 10.04 66.11
N THR A 66 11.01 11.36 66.01
CA THR A 66 10.82 12.40 67.10
C THR A 66 11.72 12.49 68.36
N PRO A 67 12.03 13.70 68.92
CA PRO A 67 11.03 14.73 69.31
C PRO A 67 11.40 16.24 69.16
N VAL A 68 10.44 17.11 69.53
CA VAL A 68 10.46 18.60 69.52
C VAL A 68 10.98 19.17 70.87
N PRO A 69 11.43 20.45 70.96
CA PRO A 69 10.52 21.61 71.20
C PRO A 69 11.02 22.93 70.50
N ASP A 70 10.40 24.13 70.55
CA ASP A 70 9.19 24.66 71.21
C ASP A 70 8.66 25.97 70.54
N THR A 71 7.43 26.41 70.88
CA THR A 71 6.87 27.80 70.79
C THR A 71 6.77 28.56 69.42
N THR A 72 5.77 29.38 69.08
CA THR A 72 4.44 29.74 69.70
C THR A 72 3.44 30.36 68.68
N ILE A 73 2.18 29.90 68.72
CA ILE A 73 0.90 30.68 68.80
C ILE A 73 0.56 31.80 67.75
N GLN A 74 -0.44 31.50 66.89
CA GLN A 74 -1.67 32.28 66.55
C GLN A 74 -1.62 33.68 65.83
N VAL A 75 -2.66 34.29 65.21
CA VAL A 75 -4.01 33.94 64.62
C VAL A 75 -4.52 35.16 63.76
N THR A 76 -5.67 35.03 63.05
CA THR A 76 -6.56 36.09 62.47
C THR A 76 -6.14 36.90 61.22
N SER A 77 -6.70 36.49 60.07
CA SER A 77 -7.72 37.19 59.22
C SER A 77 -7.70 38.70 58.92
N SER A 78 -8.30 39.02 57.75
CA SER A 78 -8.93 40.31 57.33
C SER A 78 -7.97 41.39 56.81
N THR A 79 -8.28 42.35 55.92
CA THR A 79 -9.31 42.66 54.88
C THR A 79 -8.93 44.05 54.31
N GLY A 80 -9.36 44.42 53.10
CA GLY A 80 -9.16 45.75 52.49
C GLY A 80 -8.25 45.67 51.24
N THR A 81 -8.63 46.00 50.01
CA THR A 81 -9.48 47.06 49.38
C THR A 81 -8.79 48.41 49.18
N ASP A 82 -9.03 48.96 47.98
CA ASP A 82 -8.74 50.32 47.48
C ASP A 82 -7.22 50.66 47.38
N ASP A 83 -6.74 51.53 46.49
CA ASP A 83 -7.39 52.45 45.52
C ASP A 83 -6.38 52.79 44.39
N GLY A 84 -6.72 53.69 43.47
CA GLY A 84 -5.71 54.53 42.78
C GLY A 84 -5.61 54.43 41.26
N THR A 85 -6.53 55.07 40.55
CA THR A 85 -6.39 55.35 39.10
C THR A 85 -5.50 56.58 38.85
N THR A 86 -4.65 56.56 37.82
CA THR A 86 -4.50 57.71 36.88
C THR A 86 -3.67 57.40 35.62
N THR A 87 -4.35 57.57 34.49
CA THR A 87 -3.93 58.15 33.20
C THR A 87 -2.61 58.95 33.15
N THR A 88 -1.87 58.87 32.02
CA THR A 88 -1.82 59.91 30.93
C THR A 88 -0.95 59.41 29.74
N THR A 89 -0.94 60.10 28.60
CA THR A 89 -0.64 59.59 27.25
C THR A 89 0.46 60.34 26.45
N VAL A 90 0.98 59.67 25.40
CA VAL A 90 1.34 60.20 24.05
C VAL A 90 2.76 60.79 23.76
N SER A 91 3.20 60.56 22.50
CA SER A 91 4.24 61.23 21.68
C SER A 91 5.74 60.97 21.96
N MET A 92 6.66 60.97 20.98
CA MET A 92 6.60 60.57 19.54
C MET A 92 8.04 60.44 18.96
N ASP A 93 8.22 59.50 18.01
CA ASP A 93 9.14 59.48 16.85
C ASP A 93 10.56 60.12 16.91
N THR A 94 11.61 59.32 16.66
CA THR A 94 12.59 59.55 15.55
C THR A 94 13.57 58.37 15.37
N SER A 95 13.90 58.07 14.10
CA SER A 95 14.89 57.04 13.65
C SER A 95 16.33 57.63 13.55
N PRO A 96 17.43 56.87 13.26
CA PRO A 96 17.53 55.47 12.78
C PRO A 96 18.64 54.58 13.42
N LEU A 97 18.82 53.38 12.82
CA LEU A 97 19.80 52.31 13.06
C LEU A 97 21.29 52.74 13.16
N PRO A 98 22.14 51.90 13.79
CA PRO A 98 22.95 50.95 13.00
C PRO A 98 22.92 49.49 13.50
N GLU A 99 23.47 48.59 12.68
CA GLU A 99 23.53 47.13 12.89
C GLU A 99 24.59 46.68 13.91
N VAL A 100 24.36 45.55 14.60
CA VAL A 100 25.40 44.73 15.24
C VAL A 100 25.09 43.24 15.07
N THR A 101 26.00 42.49 14.44
CA THR A 101 25.96 41.03 14.31
C THR A 101 26.20 40.37 15.67
N THR A 102 25.39 39.38 16.06
CA THR A 102 25.61 38.62 17.31
C THR A 102 25.54 37.12 17.07
N THR A 103 26.58 36.39 17.48
CA THR A 103 26.67 34.93 17.42
C THR A 103 26.05 34.31 18.67
N THR A 104 25.10 33.37 18.51
CA THR A 104 24.48 32.67 19.65
C THR A 104 25.20 31.36 19.95
N ILE A 105 25.62 31.18 21.20
CA ILE A 105 26.22 29.94 21.72
C ILE A 105 25.10 29.07 22.31
N LEU A 106 25.03 27.79 21.97
CA LEU A 106 24.10 26.85 22.61
C LEU A 106 24.57 26.48 24.04
N PRO A 107 23.65 26.36 25.03
CA PRO A 107 23.98 25.80 26.35
C PRO A 107 24.19 24.28 26.27
N THR A 108 25.15 23.77 27.03
CA THR A 108 25.36 22.32 27.24
C THR A 108 24.34 21.73 28.21
N THR A 109 23.76 20.58 27.85
CA THR A 109 22.95 19.75 28.75
C THR A 109 23.84 18.86 29.64
N THR A 110 23.41 18.65 30.88
CA THR A 110 24.00 17.64 31.79
C THR A 110 23.33 16.28 31.58
N SER A 111 24.09 15.20 31.76
CA SER A 111 23.77 13.85 31.28
C SER A 111 22.66 13.11 32.02
N ASP A 112 21.75 12.53 31.25
CA ASP A 112 20.86 11.41 31.61
C ASP A 112 21.66 10.08 31.67
N PRO A 113 21.15 8.96 32.25
CA PRO A 113 21.95 7.76 32.50
C PRO A 113 22.14 6.91 31.23
N THR A 114 23.19 7.24 30.48
CA THR A 114 23.85 6.39 29.46
C THR A 114 22.91 5.62 28.52
N VAL A 115 22.36 6.33 27.52
CA VAL A 115 21.94 5.68 26.27
C VAL A 115 23.16 4.96 25.68
N VAL A 116 23.07 3.63 25.54
CA VAL A 116 24.14 2.81 24.96
C VAL A 116 24.15 3.03 23.45
N ASN A 117 25.07 3.86 22.97
CA ASN A 117 25.16 4.22 21.56
C ASN A 117 26.01 3.21 20.78
N TYR A 118 25.34 2.34 20.02
CA TYR A 118 25.96 1.31 19.16
C TYR A 118 26.52 1.86 17.83
N ARG A 119 26.40 3.17 17.56
CA ARG A 119 26.98 3.80 16.36
C ARG A 119 28.48 4.04 16.55
N LEU A 120 29.28 3.73 15.54
CA LEU A 120 30.72 4.04 15.55
C LEU A 120 30.97 5.56 15.59
N PRO A 121 32.08 6.03 16.19
CA PRO A 121 32.52 7.41 16.12
C PRO A 121 32.84 7.84 14.67
N ASP A 122 32.38 9.03 14.27
CA ASP A 122 32.40 9.52 12.88
C ASP A 122 33.70 10.25 12.48
N GLU A 123 34.75 10.24 13.31
CA GLU A 123 36.07 10.79 12.96
C GLU A 123 36.80 10.01 11.86
N ASN A 124 36.39 8.76 11.59
CA ASN A 124 37.06 7.79 10.74
C ASN A 124 36.10 7.26 9.65
N ILE A 125 36.32 7.60 8.37
CA ILE A 125 35.51 7.12 7.24
C ILE A 125 36.30 6.06 6.45
N PRO A 126 35.83 4.80 6.34
CA PRO A 126 36.52 3.77 5.58
C PRO A 126 36.24 3.91 4.06
N LEU A 127 37.27 4.24 3.30
CA LEU A 127 37.20 4.40 1.84
C LEU A 127 37.14 3.04 1.10
N HIS A 128 37.83 2.03 1.63
CA HIS A 128 38.07 0.76 0.92
C HIS A 128 38.35 -0.40 1.87
N TYR A 129 37.90 -1.60 1.52
CA TYR A 129 38.21 -2.86 2.19
C TYR A 129 38.76 -3.87 1.16
N ASP A 130 39.96 -4.40 1.39
CA ASP A 130 40.52 -5.55 0.69
C ASP A 130 40.52 -6.74 1.66
N LEU A 131 39.64 -7.72 1.45
CA LEU A 131 39.34 -8.80 2.38
C LEU A 131 39.66 -10.16 1.74
N ILE A 132 40.54 -10.92 2.40
CA ILE A 132 40.88 -12.30 2.05
C ILE A 132 40.36 -13.21 3.17
N LEU A 133 39.63 -14.27 2.79
CA LEU A 133 39.13 -15.31 3.69
C LEU A 133 39.63 -16.70 3.26
N HIS A 134 39.98 -17.53 4.23
CA HIS A 134 40.42 -18.92 4.09
C HIS A 134 39.49 -19.81 4.94
N PRO A 135 38.35 -20.27 4.39
CA PRO A 135 37.43 -21.15 5.11
C PRO A 135 37.97 -22.58 5.19
N ASP A 136 37.93 -23.17 6.38
CA ASP A 136 38.14 -24.60 6.62
C ASP A 136 36.80 -25.28 6.88
N LEU A 137 36.20 -25.75 5.79
CA LEU A 137 34.92 -26.45 5.78
C LEU A 137 34.98 -27.87 6.39
N LEU A 138 36.16 -28.35 6.86
CA LEU A 138 36.29 -29.62 7.58
C LEU A 138 36.21 -29.45 9.10
N HIS A 139 36.40 -28.23 9.61
CA HIS A 139 36.41 -27.90 11.03
C HIS A 139 35.40 -26.81 11.42
N ASP A 140 34.57 -26.36 10.48
CA ASP A 140 33.64 -25.23 10.59
C ASP A 140 34.31 -23.96 11.14
N THR A 141 35.47 -23.60 10.57
CA THR A 141 36.25 -22.41 10.91
C THR A 141 36.67 -21.62 9.68
N PHE A 142 37.19 -20.42 9.89
CA PHE A 142 37.89 -19.66 8.88
C PHE A 142 39.01 -18.81 9.49
N GLU A 143 40.07 -18.59 8.72
CA GLU A 143 41.03 -17.51 8.96
C GLU A 143 40.81 -16.40 7.92
N GLY A 144 41.22 -15.18 8.25
CA GLY A 144 40.98 -14.02 7.41
C GLY A 144 42.04 -12.93 7.58
N THR A 145 42.14 -12.06 6.58
CA THR A 145 42.86 -10.79 6.70
C THR A 145 42.15 -9.73 5.88
N VAL A 146 41.81 -8.62 6.54
CA VAL A 146 41.22 -7.43 5.93
C VAL A 146 42.22 -6.29 5.97
N THR A 147 42.30 -5.49 4.91
CA THR A 147 43.04 -4.22 4.89
C THR A 147 42.06 -3.10 4.55
N ILE A 148 41.94 -2.14 5.47
CA ILE A 148 40.99 -1.04 5.41
C ILE A 148 41.76 0.25 5.09
N THR A 149 41.43 0.92 4.00
CA THR A 149 41.87 2.31 3.76
C THR A 149 40.90 3.26 4.43
N ILE A 150 41.37 4.14 5.32
CA ILE A 150 40.54 5.02 6.15
C ILE A 150 40.94 6.48 5.93
N GLN A 151 39.97 7.37 5.72
CA GLN A 151 40.14 8.82 5.78
C GLN A 151 39.78 9.34 7.18
N HIS A 152 40.66 10.16 7.75
CA HIS A 152 40.47 10.78 9.06
C HIS A 152 39.82 12.16 8.87
N VAL A 153 38.48 12.23 8.95
CA VAL A 153 37.74 13.50 8.74
C VAL A 153 37.80 14.45 9.93
N ARG A 154 38.15 13.94 11.11
CA ARG A 154 38.51 14.73 12.29
C ARG A 154 39.72 14.11 12.98
N ALA A 155 40.55 14.96 13.59
CA ALA A 155 41.80 14.53 14.21
C ALA A 155 41.53 13.64 15.44
N ASN A 156 42.07 12.42 15.45
CA ASN A 156 41.76 11.40 16.45
C ASN A 156 42.97 10.49 16.76
N GLU A 157 42.96 9.82 17.91
CA GLU A 157 44.01 8.86 18.35
C GLU A 157 43.50 7.42 18.52
N GLN A 158 42.30 7.14 18.01
CA GLN A 158 41.66 5.83 18.11
C GLN A 158 40.81 5.56 16.85
N VAL A 159 41.01 4.37 16.26
CA VAL A 159 40.08 3.82 15.26
C VAL A 159 39.17 2.83 15.98
N VAL A 160 37.86 2.90 15.74
CA VAL A 160 36.88 1.97 16.31
C VAL A 160 36.15 1.28 15.16
N LEU A 161 36.00 -0.03 15.27
CA LEU A 161 35.31 -0.89 14.30
C LEU A 161 34.29 -1.76 15.04
N HIS A 162 33.24 -2.20 14.35
CA HIS A 162 32.45 -3.33 14.84
C HIS A 162 33.24 -4.65 14.69
N SER A 163 33.05 -5.56 15.63
CA SER A 163 33.59 -6.92 15.64
C SER A 163 32.69 -7.78 16.51
N HIS A 164 32.31 -8.98 16.06
CA HIS A 164 31.52 -9.91 16.88
C HIS A 164 31.95 -11.34 16.56
N LEU A 165 32.22 -12.15 17.60
CA LEU A 165 32.66 -13.56 17.49
C LEU A 165 33.91 -13.82 16.61
N LEU A 166 34.75 -12.80 16.38
CA LEU A 166 36.04 -12.90 15.71
C LEU A 166 37.19 -12.84 16.72
N ASP A 167 38.13 -13.78 16.62
CA ASP A 167 39.41 -13.75 17.33
C ASP A 167 40.43 -12.92 16.53
N ILE A 168 40.94 -11.84 17.11
CA ILE A 168 41.75 -10.84 16.42
C ILE A 168 43.25 -11.12 16.65
N GLN A 169 43.85 -11.88 15.74
CA GLN A 169 45.21 -12.40 15.84
C GLN A 169 46.31 -11.32 15.70
N GLN A 170 46.17 -10.39 14.75
CA GLN A 170 47.19 -9.36 14.49
C GLN A 170 46.61 -8.09 13.87
N ILE A 171 47.03 -6.93 14.40
CA ILE A 171 46.70 -5.61 13.85
C ILE A 171 48.00 -4.93 13.36
N LYS A 172 47.93 -4.28 12.18
CA LYS A 172 48.97 -3.39 11.64
C LYS A 172 48.29 -2.10 11.18
N PHE A 173 48.85 -0.95 11.58
CA PHE A 173 48.31 0.35 11.22
C PHE A 173 49.41 1.27 10.67
N LYS A 174 49.15 1.92 9.54
CA LYS A 174 50.10 2.74 8.77
C LYS A 174 49.43 4.03 8.31
N CYS A 175 50.07 5.18 8.47
CA CYS A 175 49.65 6.37 7.74
C CYS A 175 50.23 6.37 6.32
N LEU A 176 49.40 6.59 5.30
CA LEU A 176 49.85 6.69 3.91
C LEU A 176 50.51 8.05 3.60
N ASN A 177 50.14 9.10 4.33
CA ASN A 177 50.65 10.46 4.10
C ASN A 177 52.12 10.64 4.54
N ASP A 178 52.55 9.98 5.62
CA ASP A 178 53.93 10.11 6.17
C ASP A 178 54.71 8.79 6.31
N SER A 179 54.06 7.63 6.04
CA SER A 179 54.65 6.29 6.17
C SER A 179 55.15 5.91 7.57
N THR A 180 54.67 6.58 8.63
CA THR A 180 54.98 6.22 10.02
C THR A 180 53.99 5.18 10.59
N TYR A 181 54.45 4.50 11.64
CA TYR A 181 53.75 3.43 12.34
C TYR A 181 53.95 3.58 13.85
N VAL A 182 52.93 3.26 14.65
CA VAL A 182 52.95 2.29 15.77
C VAL A 182 51.56 2.27 16.43
N TYR A 183 50.93 1.10 16.34
CA TYR A 183 49.75 0.71 17.12
C TYR A 183 50.17 0.44 18.58
N ILE A 184 49.38 0.89 19.57
CA ILE A 184 49.65 0.60 20.99
C ILE A 184 49.03 -0.75 21.36
N ASN A 185 47.69 -0.81 21.33
CA ASN A 185 46.89 -1.95 21.73
C ASN A 185 45.48 -1.81 21.16
N SER A 186 44.74 -2.92 21.15
CA SER A 186 43.29 -2.92 20.99
C SER A 186 42.60 -3.41 22.25
N HIS A 187 41.35 -3.00 22.43
CA HIS A 187 40.44 -3.55 23.42
C HIS A 187 39.10 -3.81 22.72
N TYR A 188 38.55 -5.00 22.92
CA TYR A 188 37.22 -5.35 22.46
C TYR A 188 36.21 -5.09 23.58
N ASP A 189 35.09 -4.46 23.25
CA ASP A 189 34.04 -4.05 24.17
C ASP A 189 32.82 -4.95 23.96
N ASP A 190 32.76 -6.04 24.72
CA ASP A 190 31.76 -7.14 24.60
C ASP A 190 30.30 -6.68 24.72
N LYS A 191 30.04 -5.43 25.16
CA LYS A 191 28.69 -4.86 25.31
C LYS A 191 28.24 -3.97 24.15
N LEU A 192 29.19 -3.52 23.33
CA LEU A 192 28.97 -2.65 22.18
C LEU A 192 29.36 -3.31 20.85
N ASP A 193 30.00 -4.47 20.90
CA ASP A 193 30.67 -5.11 19.76
C ASP A 193 31.74 -4.22 19.11
N PHE A 194 32.42 -3.37 19.90
CA PHE A 194 33.42 -2.44 19.39
C PHE A 194 34.86 -2.95 19.61
N LEU A 195 35.59 -3.17 18.52
CA LEU A 195 37.05 -3.28 18.53
C LEU A 195 37.66 -1.87 18.50
N LYS A 196 38.13 -1.40 19.65
CA LYS A 196 38.76 -0.07 19.84
C LYS A 196 40.27 -0.21 19.70
N ILE A 197 40.87 0.47 18.73
CA ILE A 197 42.29 0.36 18.32
C ILE A 197 43.01 1.67 18.65
N ASN A 198 43.87 1.66 19.66
CA ASN A 198 44.55 2.85 20.16
C ASN A 198 45.89 3.10 19.44
N LEU A 199 46.12 4.36 19.09
CA LEU A 199 47.28 4.81 18.33
C LEU A 199 48.23 5.61 19.23
N ASN A 200 49.54 5.62 18.90
CA ASN A 200 50.53 6.30 19.75
C ASN A 200 50.63 7.82 19.55
N LYS A 201 49.81 8.38 18.66
CA LYS A 201 49.69 9.81 18.35
C LYS A 201 48.30 10.09 17.79
N VAL A 202 47.83 11.33 17.96
CA VAL A 202 46.72 11.89 17.20
C VAL A 202 47.10 11.96 15.72
N ILE A 203 46.26 11.39 14.86
CA ILE A 203 46.31 11.54 13.40
C ILE A 203 45.64 12.87 13.04
N PRO A 204 46.25 13.72 12.19
CA PRO A 204 45.61 14.93 11.69
C PRO A 204 44.36 14.67 10.83
N GLN A 205 43.50 15.67 10.72
CA GLN A 205 42.42 15.68 9.73
C GLN A 205 42.97 15.60 8.29
N ASP A 206 42.18 15.02 7.39
CA ASP A 206 42.45 14.78 5.96
C ASP A 206 43.65 13.86 5.67
N TYR A 207 44.13 13.13 6.68
CA TYR A 207 45.08 12.04 6.50
C TYR A 207 44.37 10.77 6.04
N ILE A 208 45.09 9.92 5.31
CA ILE A 208 44.65 8.59 4.90
C ILE A 208 45.56 7.56 5.56
N SER A 209 44.96 6.49 6.08
CA SER A 209 45.65 5.35 6.68
C SER A 209 45.26 4.02 6.06
N GLU A 210 46.05 3.00 6.38
CA GLU A 210 45.92 1.61 5.95
C GLU A 210 46.00 0.72 7.21
N LEU A 211 44.88 0.08 7.54
CA LEU A 211 44.68 -0.75 8.71
C LEU A 211 44.48 -2.21 8.29
N THR A 212 45.51 -3.04 8.45
CA THR A 212 45.43 -4.48 8.21
C THR A 212 45.13 -5.22 9.51
N ILE A 213 44.08 -6.04 9.53
CA ILE A 213 43.70 -6.91 10.64
C ILE A 213 43.64 -8.36 10.14
N SER A 214 44.39 -9.25 10.78
CA SER A 214 44.29 -10.70 10.61
C SER A 214 43.49 -11.29 11.76
N PHE A 215 42.55 -12.19 11.45
CA PHE A 215 41.54 -12.70 12.38
C PHE A 215 41.14 -14.14 12.05
N SER A 216 40.45 -14.79 12.97
CA SER A 216 39.85 -16.12 12.78
C SER A 216 38.47 -16.20 13.41
N GLY A 217 37.60 -17.06 12.88
CA GLY A 217 36.23 -17.25 13.38
C GLY A 217 35.72 -18.67 13.15
N LYS A 218 34.50 -18.92 13.62
CA LYS A 218 33.74 -20.14 13.32
C LYS A 218 32.72 -19.88 12.23
N LEU A 219 32.51 -20.87 11.37
CA LEU A 219 31.39 -20.85 10.44
C LEU A 219 30.11 -21.13 11.24
N ASP A 220 29.15 -20.23 11.13
CA ASP A 220 27.87 -20.35 11.82
C ASP A 220 26.98 -21.45 11.21
N ALA A 221 26.13 -22.06 12.04
CA ALA A 221 25.20 -23.13 11.64
C ALA A 221 23.72 -22.68 11.61
N GLY A 222 23.43 -21.44 12.02
CA GLY A 222 22.12 -20.80 12.00
C GLY A 222 21.87 -19.89 10.79
N ILE A 223 22.81 -19.82 9.84
CA ILE A 223 22.78 -18.93 8.66
C ILE A 223 22.91 -17.44 9.07
N VAL A 224 23.79 -17.15 10.03
CA VAL A 224 24.09 -15.78 10.50
C VAL A 224 25.58 -15.46 10.29
N GLY A 225 25.89 -14.33 9.65
CA GLY A 225 27.27 -13.94 9.37
C GLY A 225 27.92 -14.79 8.28
N PHE A 226 29.12 -15.33 8.53
CA PHE A 226 29.78 -16.26 7.60
C PHE A 226 29.48 -17.70 8.05
N TYR A 227 28.66 -18.41 7.29
CA TYR A 227 28.10 -19.73 7.64
C TYR A 227 28.56 -20.83 6.68
N SER A 228 28.53 -22.09 7.14
CA SER A 228 28.72 -23.25 6.27
C SER A 228 27.36 -23.77 5.76
N SER A 229 27.36 -24.37 4.56
CA SER A 229 26.17 -24.98 3.98
C SER A 229 26.58 -26.25 3.24
N SER A 230 25.76 -27.29 3.35
CA SER A 230 26.01 -28.61 2.80
C SER A 230 24.78 -29.14 2.08
N TYR A 231 24.98 -29.78 0.93
CA TYR A 231 23.93 -30.53 0.23
C TYR A 231 24.23 -32.03 0.28
N THR A 232 23.18 -32.83 0.17
CA THR A 232 23.27 -34.29 0.01
C THR A 232 23.27 -34.60 -1.49
N ASP A 233 24.17 -35.46 -1.95
CA ASP A 233 24.17 -35.93 -3.34
C ASP A 233 23.17 -37.07 -3.59
N ASP A 234 23.02 -37.49 -4.85
CA ASP A 234 22.12 -38.57 -5.28
C ASP A 234 22.42 -39.94 -4.64
N SER A 235 23.57 -40.10 -3.96
CA SER A 235 23.93 -41.31 -3.21
C SER A 235 23.46 -41.30 -1.75
N GLY A 236 22.94 -40.17 -1.27
CA GLY A 236 22.64 -39.95 0.15
C GLY A 236 23.86 -39.52 0.98
N SER A 237 24.95 -39.09 0.33
CA SER A 237 26.16 -38.61 0.99
C SER A 237 26.11 -37.08 1.15
N ASN A 238 26.35 -36.55 2.35
CA ASN A 238 26.55 -35.11 2.52
C ASN A 238 27.91 -34.72 1.94
N VAL A 239 27.91 -33.92 0.87
CA VAL A 239 29.12 -33.50 0.17
C VAL A 239 29.46 -32.06 0.55
N VAL A 240 30.43 -31.92 1.47
CA VAL A 240 31.09 -30.65 1.74
C VAL A 240 32.33 -30.57 0.85
N SER A 241 32.36 -29.62 -0.10
CA SER A 241 33.42 -29.54 -1.11
C SER A 241 34.75 -29.04 -0.50
N PRO A 242 35.80 -29.86 -0.38
CA PRO A 242 36.93 -29.58 0.51
C PRO A 242 38.02 -28.69 -0.12
N HIS A 243 37.70 -27.92 -1.17
CA HIS A 243 38.68 -27.31 -2.09
C HIS A 243 38.44 -25.80 -2.37
N VAL A 244 37.93 -25.05 -1.39
CA VAL A 244 37.90 -23.58 -1.40
C VAL A 244 39.13 -23.05 -0.65
N THR A 245 40.23 -22.74 -1.36
CA THR A 245 41.50 -22.36 -0.70
C THR A 245 41.62 -20.88 -0.35
N ALA A 246 40.85 -20.01 -1.01
CA ALA A 246 40.75 -18.58 -0.70
C ALA A 246 39.49 -17.98 -1.34
N LEU A 247 38.83 -17.05 -0.65
CA LEU A 247 37.86 -16.11 -1.19
C LEU A 247 38.44 -14.69 -1.06
N VAL A 248 38.33 -13.87 -2.09
CA VAL A 248 38.81 -12.47 -2.09
C VAL A 248 37.63 -11.56 -2.40
N MET A 249 37.32 -10.66 -1.46
CA MET A 249 36.23 -9.68 -1.56
C MET A 249 36.81 -8.27 -1.47
N VAL A 250 36.35 -7.38 -2.36
CA VAL A 250 36.93 -6.06 -2.59
C VAL A 250 35.82 -5.02 -2.46
N GLY A 251 35.60 -4.53 -1.24
CA GLY A 251 34.50 -3.64 -0.87
C GLY A 251 34.87 -2.15 -0.90
N ARG A 252 33.88 -1.27 -1.03
CA ARG A 252 34.05 0.20 -0.94
C ARG A 252 32.92 0.84 -0.15
N ASN A 253 33.29 1.89 0.58
CA ASN A 253 32.47 2.88 1.30
C ASN A 253 30.95 2.61 1.38
N LEU A 254 30.48 2.03 2.49
CA LEU A 254 29.08 2.13 2.92
C LEU A 254 28.92 3.44 3.70
N SER A 255 28.10 4.37 3.20
CA SER A 255 27.89 5.66 3.86
C SER A 255 27.09 5.52 5.16
N SER A 256 27.26 6.47 6.08
CA SER A 256 26.81 6.38 7.49
C SER A 256 25.29 6.43 7.73
N ASN A 257 24.46 6.21 6.70
CA ASN A 257 23.00 6.18 6.75
C ASN A 257 22.39 4.80 6.36
N ALA A 258 23.21 3.75 6.21
CA ALA A 258 22.69 2.38 6.05
C ALA A 258 21.91 1.95 7.31
N GLY A 259 20.63 1.62 7.15
CA GLY A 259 19.64 1.60 8.24
C GLY A 259 18.82 0.32 8.40
N SER A 260 19.24 -0.82 7.84
CA SER A 260 18.70 -2.14 8.20
C SER A 260 19.72 -3.25 7.89
N HIS A 261 19.51 -4.45 8.44
CA HIS A 261 20.41 -5.62 8.27
C HIS A 261 20.05 -6.49 7.03
N SER A 262 19.54 -5.88 5.95
CA SER A 262 19.10 -6.62 4.75
C SER A 262 20.20 -6.89 3.70
N ASP A 263 21.37 -6.24 3.81
CA ASP A 263 22.42 -6.24 2.77
C ASP A 263 23.11 -7.60 2.47
N LEU A 264 22.75 -8.68 3.19
CA LEU A 264 23.39 -10.00 3.04
C LEU A 264 22.39 -11.17 3.15
N THR A 265 21.68 -11.50 2.06
CA THR A 265 21.26 -12.89 1.82
C THR A 265 20.95 -13.24 0.37
N ALA A 266 21.40 -14.42 -0.04
CA ALA A 266 20.95 -15.29 -1.14
C ALA A 266 20.28 -14.67 -2.39
N ALA A 267 20.99 -14.75 -3.52
CA ALA A 267 20.35 -14.95 -4.81
C ALA A 267 19.93 -16.43 -4.94
N THR A 268 18.65 -16.69 -5.21
CA THR A 268 18.11 -18.05 -5.44
C THR A 268 17.54 -18.16 -6.85
N ASP A 269 18.28 -18.78 -7.76
CA ASP A 269 17.77 -19.26 -9.05
C ASP A 269 18.67 -20.40 -9.55
N ASP A 270 18.08 -21.48 -10.06
CA ASP A 270 18.77 -22.77 -10.31
C ASP A 270 19.67 -22.73 -11.55
N THR A 271 20.93 -22.33 -11.37
CA THR A 271 22.03 -22.65 -12.30
C THR A 271 23.30 -23.09 -11.58
N HIS A 272 23.83 -24.27 -11.93
CA HIS A 272 25.03 -24.82 -11.27
C HIS A 272 26.29 -23.98 -11.57
N LEU A 273 26.82 -23.30 -10.54
CA LEU A 273 28.00 -22.42 -10.61
C LEU A 273 29.35 -23.18 -10.74
N PHE A 274 29.49 -24.03 -11.75
CA PHE A 274 30.75 -24.76 -12.04
C PHE A 274 31.09 -24.83 -13.54
N ILE A 275 31.69 -23.76 -14.09
CA ILE A 275 32.32 -23.82 -15.43
C ILE A 275 33.72 -24.43 -15.34
N ASN A 276 33.80 -25.75 -15.40
CA ASN A 276 35.05 -26.50 -15.43
C ASN A 276 35.79 -26.27 -16.77
N HIS A 277 36.77 -25.36 -16.79
CA HIS A 277 37.60 -25.06 -17.96
C HIS A 277 38.62 -26.17 -18.24
N ASN A 278 38.15 -27.29 -18.79
CA ASN A 278 38.97 -28.39 -19.30
C ASN A 278 38.55 -28.78 -20.73
N ASN A 279 38.84 -27.89 -21.68
CA ASN A 279 38.97 -28.22 -23.10
C ASN A 279 40.04 -27.31 -23.71
N ILE A 280 41.26 -27.85 -23.82
CA ILE A 280 42.30 -27.34 -24.73
C ILE A 280 42.23 -28.23 -25.97
N ASP A 281 42.15 -27.64 -27.16
CA ASP A 281 42.00 -28.38 -28.41
C ASP A 281 43.12 -29.42 -28.60
N GLN A 282 42.73 -30.67 -28.89
CA GLN A 282 43.63 -31.65 -29.49
C GLN A 282 43.42 -31.66 -31.01
N TYR A 283 44.50 -31.39 -31.74
CA TYR A 283 44.63 -31.73 -33.16
C TYR A 283 45.81 -32.70 -33.32
N ASP A 284 45.61 -33.71 -34.17
CA ASP A 284 46.39 -34.94 -34.36
C ASP A 284 47.92 -34.90 -34.18
N GLY A 285 48.51 -35.93 -33.54
CA GLY A 285 49.97 -36.12 -33.50
C GLY A 285 50.49 -37.34 -32.72
N GLU A 286 50.93 -38.37 -33.45
CA GLU A 286 51.44 -39.68 -32.98
C GLU A 286 52.45 -39.74 -31.79
N ASN A 287 52.10 -40.54 -30.77
CA ASN A 287 52.90 -41.68 -30.23
C ASN A 287 54.11 -41.48 -29.26
N THR A 288 54.36 -42.53 -28.46
CA THR A 288 55.56 -42.86 -27.63
C THR A 288 55.91 -42.13 -26.30
N THR A 289 55.60 -42.84 -25.18
CA THR A 289 56.45 -43.12 -23.98
C THR A 289 57.10 -42.02 -23.12
N SER A 290 56.61 -41.91 -21.87
CA SER A 290 57.34 -41.81 -20.57
C SER A 290 58.61 -40.95 -20.40
N ASP A 291 58.63 -40.07 -19.39
CA ASP A 291 59.16 -40.39 -18.02
C ASP A 291 58.72 -39.31 -16.98
N ASN A 292 59.20 -39.43 -15.74
CA ASN A 292 58.85 -38.65 -14.54
C ASN A 292 59.48 -37.24 -14.49
N GLY A 293 58.82 -36.28 -13.82
CA GLY A 293 59.39 -34.99 -13.46
C GLY A 293 58.54 -34.20 -12.46
N THR A 294 59.03 -33.96 -11.25
CA THR A 294 58.30 -33.26 -10.18
C THR A 294 58.23 -31.74 -10.40
N GLY A 295 57.03 -31.18 -10.39
CA GLY A 295 56.80 -29.73 -10.38
C GLY A 295 55.42 -29.38 -9.82
N GLY A 296 55.36 -28.86 -8.60
CA GLY A 296 54.08 -28.53 -7.94
C GLY A 296 53.49 -27.22 -8.46
N GLN A 297 52.48 -27.29 -9.33
CA GLN A 297 51.61 -26.15 -9.64
C GLN A 297 50.44 -26.12 -8.66
N TYR A 298 50.33 -25.03 -7.88
CA TYR A 298 49.11 -24.70 -7.16
C TYR A 298 48.06 -24.19 -8.15
N ASN A 299 47.02 -24.97 -8.41
CA ASN A 299 45.86 -24.51 -9.17
C ASN A 299 45.17 -23.37 -8.40
N ARG A 300 45.16 -22.16 -8.96
CA ARG A 300 44.41 -21.01 -8.43
C ARG A 300 43.02 -20.96 -9.06
N SER A 301 42.07 -21.66 -8.46
CA SER A 301 40.64 -21.44 -8.73
C SER A 301 40.32 -19.97 -8.43
N THR A 302 40.00 -19.19 -9.46
CA THR A 302 39.62 -17.77 -9.33
C THR A 302 38.16 -17.63 -9.74
N ILE A 303 37.30 -17.32 -8.77
CA ILE A 303 35.87 -17.11 -9.03
C ILE A 303 35.69 -15.68 -9.56
N PHE A 304 35.01 -15.54 -10.69
CA PHE A 304 34.63 -14.25 -11.26
C PHE A 304 33.14 -14.00 -11.01
N LEU A 305 32.80 -12.78 -10.60
CA LEU A 305 31.42 -12.32 -10.45
C LEU A 305 30.84 -11.87 -11.81
N PRO A 306 29.51 -11.70 -11.91
CA PRO A 306 28.86 -11.01 -13.02
C PRO A 306 29.47 -9.62 -13.29
N ASN A 307 29.19 -9.05 -14.47
CA ASN A 307 29.75 -7.80 -15.01
C ASN A 307 31.21 -7.87 -15.53
N SER A 308 31.72 -9.08 -15.80
CA SER A 308 33.00 -9.28 -16.51
C SER A 308 32.83 -9.14 -18.04
N VAL A 309 33.07 -7.95 -18.60
CA VAL A 309 32.96 -7.69 -20.05
C VAL A 309 34.23 -8.12 -20.81
N PHE A 310 34.09 -8.98 -21.81
CA PHE A 310 35.18 -9.38 -22.71
C PHE A 310 35.38 -8.39 -23.86
N TYR A 311 36.64 -8.05 -24.16
CA TYR A 311 37.05 -7.47 -25.44
C TYR A 311 38.29 -8.21 -25.96
N SER A 312 38.18 -8.80 -27.15
CA SER A 312 39.34 -9.29 -27.88
C SER A 312 39.94 -8.19 -28.74
N VAL A 313 41.25 -7.96 -28.62
CA VAL A 313 42.02 -7.09 -29.52
C VAL A 313 43.34 -7.79 -29.83
N THR A 314 43.45 -8.33 -31.04
CA THR A 314 44.65 -9.00 -31.54
C THR A 314 45.76 -7.98 -31.85
N PRO A 315 46.91 -8.02 -31.16
CA PRO A 315 48.04 -7.16 -31.50
C PRO A 315 48.83 -7.75 -32.67
N ALA A 316 49.24 -6.90 -33.62
CA ALA A 316 50.22 -7.30 -34.64
C ALA A 316 51.62 -7.50 -34.01
N VAL A 317 52.42 -8.38 -34.61
CA VAL A 317 53.70 -8.85 -34.05
C VAL A 317 54.81 -7.81 -34.18
N ASN A 318 55.42 -7.39 -33.05
CA ASN A 318 56.87 -7.42 -32.80
C ASN A 318 57.29 -6.71 -31.49
N GLY A 319 58.39 -7.16 -30.89
CA GLY A 319 59.15 -6.39 -29.89
C GLY A 319 58.87 -6.73 -28.43
N SER A 320 59.92 -7.06 -27.67
CA SER A 320 59.88 -7.41 -26.26
C SER A 320 59.51 -6.20 -25.36
N GLY A 321 58.43 -6.34 -24.59
CA GLY A 321 58.01 -5.38 -23.57
C GLY A 321 57.32 -6.08 -22.40
N ARG A 322 57.48 -5.55 -21.18
CA ARG A 322 56.82 -6.09 -19.97
C ARG A 322 55.30 -5.83 -20.02
N PRO A 323 54.45 -6.69 -19.45
CA PRO A 323 53.04 -6.36 -19.28
C PRO A 323 52.89 -5.14 -18.36
N MET A 324 52.24 -4.09 -18.86
CA MET A 324 51.78 -2.98 -18.02
C MET A 324 50.41 -3.34 -17.44
N ASN A 325 50.26 -3.21 -16.12
CA ASN A 325 48.96 -3.33 -15.46
C ASN A 325 48.04 -2.21 -15.95
N ARG A 326 47.08 -2.53 -16.81
CA ARG A 326 45.95 -1.65 -17.13
C ARG A 326 44.97 -1.66 -15.97
N VAL A 327 45.18 -0.80 -14.98
CA VAL A 327 44.19 -0.53 -13.93
C VAL A 327 43.03 0.23 -14.57
N PHE A 328 41.88 -0.43 -14.70
CA PHE A 328 40.66 0.20 -15.18
C PHE A 328 40.13 1.19 -14.13
N LYS A 329 39.88 2.44 -14.54
CA LYS A 329 38.95 3.35 -13.86
C LYS A 329 37.62 3.27 -14.60
N MET A 330 36.52 2.98 -13.89
CA MET A 330 35.16 3.14 -14.41
C MET A 330 34.22 3.69 -13.32
N GLY A 331 33.42 4.69 -13.71
CA GLY A 331 32.03 4.83 -13.30
C GLY A 331 31.65 5.43 -11.94
N THR A 332 32.56 5.58 -10.98
CA THR A 332 32.15 5.85 -9.59
C THR A 332 31.48 7.23 -9.38
N GLN A 333 31.82 8.24 -10.19
CA GLN A 333 31.33 9.63 -10.01
C GLN A 333 29.87 9.89 -10.46
N MET A 334 29.22 8.91 -11.07
CA MET A 334 27.82 9.03 -11.53
C MET A 334 26.81 8.50 -10.51
N VAL A 335 27.12 7.37 -9.87
CA VAL A 335 26.22 6.70 -8.93
C VAL A 335 25.97 7.56 -7.69
N GLU A 336 26.98 8.26 -7.18
CA GLU A 336 26.87 9.19 -6.04
C GLU A 336 26.03 10.47 -6.31
N LYS A 337 25.41 10.61 -7.50
CA LYS A 337 24.70 11.83 -7.94
C LYS A 337 23.28 11.62 -8.45
N LEU A 338 22.86 10.38 -8.66
CA LEU A 338 21.52 10.05 -9.15
C LEU A 338 20.68 9.58 -7.96
N GLY A 339 19.56 10.26 -7.70
CA GLY A 339 18.49 9.75 -6.84
C GLY A 339 17.37 9.14 -7.68
N PHE A 340 16.23 8.79 -7.06
CA PHE A 340 15.08 8.16 -7.75
C PHE A 340 14.45 8.96 -8.89
N ARG A 341 14.76 10.26 -9.04
CA ARG A 341 14.22 11.15 -10.08
C ARG A 341 15.21 11.33 -11.24
N LEU A 342 14.72 11.20 -12.47
CA LEU A 342 15.54 11.30 -13.68
C LEU A 342 16.17 12.71 -13.86
N PRO A 343 17.37 12.81 -14.48
CA PRO A 343 17.99 14.09 -14.79
C PRO A 343 17.12 14.97 -15.70
N ARG A 344 16.85 16.21 -15.28
CA ARG A 344 15.94 17.14 -15.99
C ARG A 344 16.47 17.68 -17.33
N HIS A 345 17.68 17.30 -17.73
CA HIS A 345 18.29 17.79 -18.99
C HIS A 345 18.04 16.92 -20.21
N VAL A 346 17.41 15.75 -20.05
CA VAL A 346 16.90 14.96 -21.18
C VAL A 346 15.38 14.93 -21.10
N SER A 347 14.71 15.25 -22.21
CA SER A 347 13.25 15.12 -22.32
C SER A 347 12.89 14.34 -23.57
N PRO A 348 12.05 13.29 -23.48
CA PRO A 348 11.56 12.59 -24.66
C PRO A 348 10.65 13.50 -25.48
N VAL A 349 10.56 13.20 -26.77
CA VAL A 349 9.69 13.88 -27.75
C VAL A 349 8.80 12.85 -28.43
N HIS A 350 9.39 11.74 -28.89
CA HIS A 350 8.69 10.68 -29.59
C HIS A 350 9.25 9.30 -29.25
N TYR A 351 8.37 8.30 -29.15
CA TYR A 351 8.72 6.89 -29.05
C TYR A 351 8.17 6.14 -30.26
N GLU A 352 9.04 5.38 -30.94
CA GLU A 352 8.68 4.43 -31.99
C GLU A 352 8.93 3.01 -31.44
N LEU A 353 7.84 2.27 -31.21
CA LEU A 353 7.83 1.01 -30.47
C LEU A 353 7.48 -0.16 -31.39
N TRP A 354 8.34 -1.18 -31.45
CA TRP A 354 8.01 -2.46 -32.07
C TRP A 354 8.06 -3.56 -31.02
N LEU A 355 6.99 -4.36 -30.94
CA LEU A 355 6.83 -5.42 -29.94
C LEU A 355 6.32 -6.70 -30.58
N HIS A 356 6.87 -7.84 -30.17
CA HIS A 356 6.52 -9.16 -30.65
C HIS A 356 6.35 -10.15 -29.47
N PRO A 357 5.13 -10.29 -28.92
CA PRO A 357 4.80 -11.33 -27.93
C PRO A 357 4.66 -12.72 -28.57
N ASP A 358 5.47 -13.67 -28.10
CA ASP A 358 5.24 -15.11 -28.28
C ASP A 358 4.30 -15.60 -27.17
N LEU A 359 3.01 -15.73 -27.51
CA LEU A 359 1.98 -16.23 -26.59
C LEU A 359 2.20 -17.70 -26.17
N GLN A 360 2.89 -18.51 -26.97
CA GLN A 360 3.13 -19.91 -26.63
C GLN A 360 4.21 -20.03 -25.55
N ARG A 361 5.32 -19.30 -25.71
CA ARG A 361 6.44 -19.24 -24.75
C ARG A 361 6.20 -18.28 -23.57
N GLU A 362 5.22 -17.38 -23.69
CA GLU A 362 4.97 -16.30 -22.72
C GLU A 362 6.19 -15.39 -22.54
N THR A 363 6.81 -15.04 -23.66
CA THR A 363 7.97 -14.13 -23.78
C THR A 363 7.70 -13.07 -24.84
N PHE A 364 8.44 -11.97 -24.82
CA PHE A 364 8.39 -10.98 -25.91
C PHE A 364 9.78 -10.48 -26.29
N THR A 365 9.93 -10.11 -27.56
CA THR A 365 11.06 -9.30 -28.02
C THR A 365 10.56 -7.90 -28.38
N GLY A 366 11.44 -6.91 -28.28
CA GLY A 366 11.08 -5.54 -28.58
C GLY A 366 12.27 -4.66 -28.96
N ARG A 367 11.95 -3.57 -29.65
CA ARG A 367 12.87 -2.46 -29.88
C ARG A 367 12.14 -1.14 -29.72
N VAL A 368 12.83 -0.14 -29.19
CA VAL A 368 12.33 1.23 -29.04
C VAL A 368 13.31 2.21 -29.68
N GLY A 369 12.81 3.13 -30.49
CA GLY A 369 13.50 4.35 -30.88
C GLY A 369 12.92 5.53 -30.10
N ILE A 370 13.73 6.20 -29.28
CA ILE A 370 13.34 7.36 -28.48
C ILE A 370 14.02 8.60 -29.06
N GLU A 371 13.23 9.49 -29.63
CA GLU A 371 13.67 10.84 -30.02
C GLU A 371 13.52 11.75 -28.81
N MET A 372 14.57 12.50 -28.49
CA MET A 372 14.71 13.25 -27.24
C MET A 372 15.54 14.52 -27.46
N ASN A 373 15.22 15.55 -26.67
CA ASN A 373 16.01 16.78 -26.60
C ASN A 373 16.91 16.75 -25.37
N VAL A 374 18.18 17.12 -25.58
CA VAL A 374 19.18 17.36 -24.54
C VAL A 374 19.34 18.87 -24.39
N SER A 375 19.12 19.42 -23.20
CA SER A 375 19.03 20.88 -22.98
C SER A 375 20.33 21.55 -22.46
N GLU A 376 21.20 20.78 -21.82
CA GLU A 376 22.54 21.18 -21.39
C GLU A 376 23.58 20.11 -21.79
N SER A 377 24.85 20.52 -21.84
CA SER A 377 25.96 19.64 -22.23
C SER A 377 26.16 18.54 -21.18
N THR A 378 26.24 17.27 -21.61
CA THR A 378 26.28 16.11 -20.71
C THR A 378 27.14 14.98 -21.28
N ASN A 379 27.66 14.08 -20.44
CA ASN A 379 28.39 12.89 -20.87
C ASN A 379 27.63 11.58 -20.61
N TYR A 380 26.33 11.67 -20.31
CA TYR A 380 25.51 10.51 -19.95
C TYR A 380 24.02 10.73 -20.25
N ILE A 381 23.28 9.64 -20.37
CA ILE A 381 21.82 9.59 -20.48
C ILE A 381 21.29 8.49 -19.55
N VAL A 382 20.16 8.74 -18.89
CA VAL A 382 19.52 7.81 -17.96
C VAL A 382 18.03 7.68 -18.32
N LEU A 383 17.52 6.45 -18.31
CA LEU A 383 16.12 6.12 -18.49
C LEU A 383 15.76 4.89 -17.64
N HIS A 384 14.48 4.66 -17.38
CA HIS A 384 14.04 3.51 -16.59
C HIS A 384 14.03 2.20 -17.38
N THR A 385 14.39 1.09 -16.73
CA THR A 385 14.20 -0.29 -17.19
C THR A 385 14.08 -1.23 -15.98
N LYS A 386 13.26 -2.28 -16.06
CA LYS A 386 13.14 -3.30 -15.00
C LYS A 386 12.72 -4.65 -15.57
N LYS A 387 13.43 -5.73 -15.20
CA LYS A 387 13.14 -7.10 -15.68
C LYS A 387 13.12 -7.24 -17.22
N LEU A 388 13.90 -6.42 -17.93
CA LEU A 388 14.12 -6.47 -19.38
C LEU A 388 15.61 -6.73 -19.67
N ALA A 389 15.90 -7.74 -20.48
CA ALA A 389 17.27 -8.04 -20.91
C ALA A 389 17.63 -7.20 -22.14
N ILE A 390 18.38 -6.12 -21.93
CA ILE A 390 18.85 -5.23 -23.01
C ILE A 390 19.92 -5.95 -23.85
N THR A 391 19.73 -5.99 -25.17
CA THR A 391 20.64 -6.66 -26.13
C THR A 391 21.43 -5.68 -27.00
N GLU A 392 20.92 -4.47 -27.22
CA GLU A 392 21.60 -3.42 -27.98
C GLU A 392 21.24 -2.03 -27.44
N THR A 393 22.15 -1.06 -27.56
CA THR A 393 21.92 0.35 -27.24
C THR A 393 22.75 1.20 -28.20
N VAL A 394 22.09 2.06 -29.00
CA VAL A 394 22.73 2.92 -30.02
C VAL A 394 22.20 4.34 -29.92
N LEU A 395 23.10 5.31 -29.73
CA LEU A 395 22.78 6.73 -29.64
C LEU A 395 23.18 7.46 -30.94
N ARG A 396 22.27 8.27 -31.50
CA ARG A 396 22.52 9.11 -32.69
C ARG A 396 22.20 10.57 -32.39
N GLU A 397 23.07 11.47 -32.84
CA GLU A 397 22.83 12.91 -32.99
C GLU A 397 21.97 13.11 -34.25
N LEU A 398 20.78 13.72 -34.09
CA LEU A 398 19.87 14.00 -35.20
C LEU A 398 20.33 15.25 -35.95
N GLY A 399 20.42 15.14 -37.28
CA GLY A 399 20.94 16.20 -38.13
C GLY A 399 20.00 17.39 -38.25
N VAL A 400 20.52 18.60 -38.02
CA VAL A 400 19.87 19.87 -38.36
C VAL A 400 20.54 20.44 -39.62
N ASP A 401 19.74 21.02 -40.53
CA ASP A 401 20.16 21.66 -41.79
C ASP A 401 21.08 20.80 -42.67
N GLU A 402 20.51 19.80 -43.34
CA GLU A 402 21.15 18.89 -44.32
C GLU A 402 22.36 18.06 -43.79
N ARG A 403 22.66 18.14 -42.49
CA ARG A 403 23.69 17.29 -41.86
C ARG A 403 23.21 15.84 -41.77
N PRO A 404 24.04 14.83 -42.09
CA PRO A 404 23.70 13.44 -41.85
C PRO A 404 23.64 13.14 -40.35
N GLU A 405 22.80 12.16 -39.97
CA GLU A 405 22.83 11.60 -38.62
C GLU A 405 24.23 11.11 -38.25
N ARG A 406 24.63 11.34 -36.99
CA ARG A 406 25.93 10.95 -36.48
C ARG A 406 25.79 10.02 -35.28
N GLU A 407 26.37 8.83 -35.38
CA GLU A 407 26.45 7.91 -34.25
C GLU A 407 27.37 8.49 -33.15
N ILE A 408 26.90 8.42 -31.91
CA ILE A 408 27.65 8.85 -30.73
C ILE A 408 28.25 7.61 -30.07
N ASN A 409 29.58 7.57 -29.99
CA ASN A 409 30.28 6.47 -29.35
C ASN A 409 29.91 6.38 -27.86
N ILE A 410 29.26 5.28 -27.47
CA ILE A 410 29.02 4.92 -26.07
C ILE A 410 30.34 4.40 -25.46
N SER A 411 30.60 4.80 -24.22
CA SER A 411 31.73 4.33 -23.40
C SER A 411 31.35 3.03 -22.67
N ARG A 412 30.16 3.01 -22.07
CA ARG A 412 29.52 1.83 -21.47
C ARG A 412 28.02 2.08 -21.28
N ALA A 413 27.22 1.02 -21.27
CA ALA A 413 25.82 1.04 -20.84
C ALA A 413 25.59 -0.11 -19.85
N TYR A 414 24.79 0.12 -18.79
CA TYR A 414 24.58 -0.85 -17.70
C TYR A 414 23.31 -0.58 -16.90
N GLU A 415 22.79 -1.60 -16.20
CA GLU A 415 21.64 -1.49 -15.31
C GLU A 415 22.05 -1.02 -13.90
N MET A 416 21.20 -0.25 -13.24
CA MET A 416 21.32 0.16 -11.83
C MET A 416 20.03 -0.25 -11.10
N PRO A 417 19.92 -1.50 -10.61
CA PRO A 417 18.65 -2.12 -10.24
C PRO A 417 17.88 -1.44 -9.11
N GLU A 418 18.58 -0.89 -8.11
CA GLU A 418 18.02 -0.13 -6.98
C GLU A 418 17.11 1.02 -7.44
N HIS A 419 17.54 1.72 -8.50
CA HIS A 419 16.87 2.87 -9.09
C HIS A 419 16.01 2.49 -10.30
N GLU A 420 16.06 1.22 -10.73
CA GLU A 420 15.39 0.72 -11.94
C GLU A 420 15.83 1.46 -13.22
N TYR A 421 17.13 1.76 -13.34
CA TYR A 421 17.70 2.57 -14.43
C TYR A 421 18.55 1.75 -15.42
N TRP A 422 18.53 2.16 -16.69
CA TRP A 422 19.59 1.93 -17.67
C TRP A 422 20.43 3.21 -17.79
N VAL A 423 21.72 3.12 -17.46
CA VAL A 423 22.67 4.24 -17.51
C VAL A 423 23.55 4.08 -18.75
N ILE A 424 23.62 5.12 -19.58
CA ILE A 424 24.40 5.17 -20.82
C ILE A 424 25.44 6.29 -20.69
N GLU A 425 26.73 5.96 -20.63
CA GLU A 425 27.82 6.94 -20.64
C GLU A 425 28.41 7.08 -22.04
N THR A 426 28.65 8.30 -22.51
CA THR A 426 29.29 8.58 -23.81
C THR A 426 30.82 8.70 -23.68
N GLN A 427 31.57 8.45 -24.78
CA GLN A 427 33.04 8.58 -24.78
C GLN A 427 33.53 10.03 -24.72
N ALA A 428 32.66 10.97 -25.08
CA ALA A 428 32.88 12.41 -25.02
C ALA A 428 31.55 13.11 -24.72
N GLU A 429 31.62 14.30 -24.17
CA GLU A 429 30.47 15.15 -23.87
C GLU A 429 29.63 15.41 -25.15
N ILE A 430 28.32 15.19 -25.07
CA ILE A 430 27.34 15.58 -26.08
C ILE A 430 26.78 16.95 -25.75
N ALA A 431 26.56 17.76 -26.79
CA ALA A 431 26.04 19.11 -26.65
C ALA A 431 24.51 19.10 -26.44
N ALA A 432 23.95 20.26 -26.08
CA ALA A 432 22.52 20.47 -26.19
C ALA A 432 22.06 20.35 -27.66
N GLY A 433 21.02 19.56 -27.92
CA GLY A 433 20.60 19.19 -29.27
C GLY A 433 19.52 18.09 -29.29
N ALA A 434 19.15 17.66 -30.49
CA ALA A 434 18.20 16.57 -30.70
C ALA A 434 18.95 15.24 -30.93
N TYR A 435 18.51 14.19 -30.26
CA TYR A 435 19.13 12.86 -30.28
C TYR A 435 18.08 11.76 -30.46
N ARG A 436 18.49 10.62 -31.02
CA ARG A 436 17.69 9.40 -31.08
C ARG A 436 18.43 8.24 -30.45
N LEU A 437 17.85 7.68 -29.39
CA LEU A 437 18.32 6.50 -28.68
C LEU A 437 17.54 5.28 -29.15
N ASN A 438 18.21 4.29 -29.73
CA ASN A 438 17.59 3.03 -30.14
C ASN A 438 18.06 1.92 -29.18
N VAL A 439 17.13 1.14 -28.64
CA VAL A 439 17.40 0.06 -27.67
C VAL A 439 16.66 -1.20 -28.10
N GLN A 440 17.35 -2.34 -28.13
CA GLN A 440 16.74 -3.66 -28.34
C GLN A 440 16.72 -4.44 -27.02
N PHE A 441 15.66 -5.20 -26.78
CA PHE A 441 15.43 -5.88 -25.49
C PHE A 441 14.55 -7.12 -25.61
N ASN A 442 14.70 -8.03 -24.65
CA ASN A 442 13.83 -9.19 -24.45
C ASN A 442 13.12 -9.09 -23.09
N GLY A 443 11.89 -9.60 -23.01
CA GLY A 443 11.09 -9.64 -21.79
C GLY A 443 10.26 -10.90 -21.65
N ASN A 444 9.58 -11.04 -20.50
CA ASN A 444 8.81 -12.21 -20.11
C ASN A 444 7.41 -11.80 -19.66
N LEU A 445 6.38 -12.49 -20.19
CA LEU A 445 4.96 -12.24 -19.95
C LEU A 445 4.37 -13.10 -18.83
N ALA A 446 5.01 -14.22 -18.49
CA ALA A 446 4.50 -15.19 -17.52
C ALA A 446 4.53 -14.66 -16.08
N ASP A 447 3.65 -15.22 -15.25
CA ASP A 447 3.59 -15.06 -13.79
C ASP A 447 3.58 -13.59 -13.31
N ARG A 448 2.91 -12.72 -14.07
CA ARG A 448 2.76 -11.28 -13.84
C ARG A 448 1.33 -10.84 -14.12
N ILE A 449 0.91 -9.74 -13.49
CA ILE A 449 -0.35 -9.01 -13.74
C ILE A 449 -0.14 -7.48 -13.82
N ILE A 450 1.12 -7.08 -14.10
CA ILE A 450 1.62 -5.71 -14.25
C ILE A 450 2.74 -5.68 -15.29
N GLY A 451 3.08 -4.51 -15.83
CA GLY A 451 3.99 -4.40 -16.98
C GLY A 451 3.30 -4.92 -18.24
N PHE A 452 4.05 -5.61 -19.12
CA PHE A 452 3.48 -6.39 -20.23
C PHE A 452 3.42 -7.86 -19.82
N TYR A 453 2.23 -8.47 -19.84
CA TYR A 453 1.99 -9.77 -19.24
C TYR A 453 0.98 -10.65 -20.00
N SER A 454 0.95 -11.93 -19.65
CA SER A 454 0.06 -12.95 -20.20
C SER A 454 -1.18 -13.12 -19.32
N SER A 455 -2.37 -13.03 -19.90
CA SER A 455 -3.64 -13.40 -19.26
C SER A 455 -4.28 -14.57 -20.01
N LYS A 456 -5.10 -15.37 -19.34
CA LYS A 456 -5.63 -16.63 -19.88
C LYS A 456 -7.08 -16.89 -19.52
N TYR A 457 -7.84 -17.40 -20.47
CA TYR A 457 -9.24 -17.80 -20.25
C TYR A 457 -9.55 -19.13 -20.92
N LEU A 458 -10.53 -19.85 -20.37
CA LEU A 458 -11.07 -21.06 -20.98
C LEU A 458 -12.17 -20.68 -21.97
N ASP A 459 -11.90 -20.81 -23.27
CA ASP A 459 -12.94 -20.74 -24.29
C ASP A 459 -13.84 -21.97 -24.17
N LYS A 460 -15.08 -21.76 -23.72
CA LYS A 460 -16.08 -22.82 -23.54
C LYS A 460 -16.62 -23.37 -24.87
N THR A 461 -16.41 -22.70 -26.00
CA THR A 461 -16.89 -23.16 -27.31
C THR A 461 -15.97 -24.23 -27.92
N THR A 462 -14.66 -24.12 -27.70
CA THR A 462 -13.65 -25.14 -28.07
C THR A 462 -13.20 -26.02 -26.90
N ASN A 463 -13.50 -25.61 -25.66
CA ASN A 463 -12.96 -26.15 -24.40
C ASN A 463 -11.42 -26.12 -24.35
N GLN A 464 -10.81 -25.04 -24.84
CA GLN A 464 -9.36 -24.80 -24.83
C GLN A 464 -8.99 -23.54 -24.05
N THR A 465 -7.82 -23.53 -23.42
CA THR A 465 -7.27 -22.32 -22.80
C THR A 465 -6.69 -21.41 -23.89
N ARG A 466 -7.26 -20.22 -24.06
CA ARG A 466 -6.72 -19.13 -24.87
C ARG A 466 -5.78 -18.30 -23.99
N LYS A 467 -4.70 -17.79 -24.57
CA LYS A 467 -3.77 -16.83 -23.95
C LYS A 467 -3.85 -15.51 -24.70
N ILE A 468 -3.76 -14.40 -23.98
CA ILE A 468 -3.70 -13.04 -24.53
C ILE A 468 -2.48 -12.33 -23.94
N ALA A 469 -1.88 -11.40 -24.67
CA ALA A 469 -0.92 -10.46 -24.08
C ALA A 469 -1.62 -9.12 -23.82
N THR A 470 -1.35 -8.49 -22.68
CA THR A 470 -1.98 -7.23 -22.25
C THR A 470 -1.06 -6.45 -21.29
N SER A 471 -1.37 -5.17 -21.03
CA SER A 471 -0.48 -4.25 -20.32
C SER A 471 -1.16 -3.45 -19.20
N LYS A 472 -0.50 -3.28 -18.05
CA LYS A 472 -0.86 -2.30 -16.99
C LYS A 472 0.40 -1.60 -16.50
N PHE A 473 0.53 -0.30 -16.79
CA PHE A 473 1.79 0.43 -16.60
C PHE A 473 1.84 1.39 -15.42
N GLU A 474 0.70 1.86 -14.93
CA GLU A 474 0.70 2.75 -13.77
C GLU A 474 1.10 2.01 -12.47
N PRO A 475 1.87 2.64 -11.57
CA PRO A 475 2.48 3.97 -11.72
C PRO A 475 3.81 3.93 -12.47
N THR A 476 4.60 2.88 -12.26
CA THR A 476 6.01 2.80 -12.67
C THR A 476 6.34 1.44 -13.28
N PHE A 477 5.48 0.94 -14.17
CA PHE A 477 5.61 -0.38 -14.79
C PHE A 477 5.70 -0.34 -16.33
N ALA A 478 5.67 0.83 -17.00
CA ALA A 478 5.99 0.91 -18.43
C ALA A 478 7.44 0.46 -18.69
N ARG A 479 8.35 0.79 -17.75
CA ARG A 479 9.72 0.29 -17.65
C ARG A 479 9.88 -1.25 -17.60
N GLN A 480 8.80 -2.01 -17.36
CA GLN A 480 8.78 -3.48 -17.45
C GLN A 480 8.31 -4.02 -18.81
N ALA A 481 7.97 -3.14 -19.75
CA ALA A 481 7.54 -3.46 -21.11
C ALA A 481 8.47 -2.87 -22.18
N PHE A 482 8.99 -1.67 -21.96
CA PHE A 482 10.02 -1.06 -22.80
C PHE A 482 10.86 -0.05 -21.98
N PRO A 483 12.17 0.11 -22.27
CA PRO A 483 12.99 1.14 -21.63
C PRO A 483 12.46 2.54 -21.97
N CYS A 484 12.22 3.38 -20.96
CA CYS A 484 11.59 4.68 -21.17
C CYS A 484 11.85 5.70 -20.05
N PHE A 485 11.58 6.97 -20.34
CA PHE A 485 11.60 8.07 -19.36
C PHE A 485 10.33 8.02 -18.48
N ASP A 486 10.20 6.94 -17.69
CA ASP A 486 8.97 6.53 -17.00
C ASP A 486 8.61 7.42 -15.78
N GLU A 487 8.29 8.69 -16.03
CA GLU A 487 7.73 9.66 -15.10
C GLU A 487 6.57 10.46 -15.74
N PRO A 488 5.50 10.81 -15.00
CA PRO A 488 4.27 11.38 -15.58
C PRO A 488 4.44 12.76 -16.26
N HIS A 489 5.48 13.53 -15.94
CA HIS A 489 5.76 14.82 -16.57
C HIS A 489 6.56 14.75 -17.88
N LEU A 490 7.10 13.58 -18.23
CA LEU A 490 7.93 13.38 -19.43
C LEU A 490 7.06 12.91 -20.61
N LYS A 491 5.99 13.68 -20.88
CA LYS A 491 5.00 13.40 -21.93
C LYS A 491 5.63 13.41 -23.34
N ALA A 492 5.27 12.42 -24.13
CA ALA A 492 5.76 12.22 -25.50
C ALA A 492 4.67 11.68 -26.43
N GLU A 493 4.95 11.64 -27.73
CA GLU A 493 4.08 11.05 -28.75
C GLU A 493 4.53 9.61 -29.06
N TYR A 494 3.62 8.68 -29.32
CA TYR A 494 3.94 7.26 -29.52
C TYR A 494 3.45 6.76 -30.88
N THR A 495 4.32 6.06 -31.63
CA THR A 495 3.95 5.20 -32.77
C THR A 495 4.21 3.77 -32.34
N ILE A 496 3.22 2.89 -32.52
CA ILE A 496 3.26 1.51 -32.01
C ILE A 496 3.07 0.55 -33.17
N HIS A 497 3.92 -0.46 -33.23
CA HIS A 497 3.87 -1.58 -34.16
C HIS A 497 3.80 -2.88 -33.36
N MET A 498 2.70 -3.61 -33.49
CA MET A 498 2.47 -4.87 -32.79
C MET A 498 2.54 -6.04 -33.77
N ILE A 499 3.45 -6.96 -33.53
CA ILE A 499 3.59 -8.21 -34.29
C ILE A 499 2.79 -9.30 -33.56
N HIS A 500 1.76 -9.83 -34.20
CA HIS A 500 0.84 -10.80 -33.63
C HIS A 500 0.55 -11.97 -34.60
N PRO A 501 -0.01 -13.10 -34.14
CA PRO A 501 -0.43 -14.17 -35.05
C PRO A 501 -1.47 -13.70 -36.07
N SER A 502 -1.34 -14.11 -37.33
CA SER A 502 -2.34 -13.87 -38.40
C SER A 502 -3.57 -14.79 -38.31
N GLY A 503 -3.52 -15.82 -37.45
CA GLY A 503 -4.51 -16.90 -37.37
C GLY A 503 -5.51 -16.75 -36.21
N ASP A 504 -6.46 -17.69 -36.16
CA ASP A 504 -7.41 -17.92 -35.06
C ASP A 504 -8.21 -16.71 -34.54
N GLY A 505 -8.23 -15.61 -35.29
CA GLY A 505 -8.93 -14.38 -34.94
C GLY A 505 -8.17 -13.45 -33.99
N TYR A 506 -6.85 -13.60 -33.84
CA TYR A 506 -6.04 -12.65 -33.07
C TYR A 506 -5.90 -11.30 -33.78
N GLU A 507 -6.16 -10.23 -33.03
CA GLU A 507 -5.93 -8.83 -33.43
C GLU A 507 -5.08 -8.11 -32.39
N ALA A 508 -4.48 -6.99 -32.80
CA ALA A 508 -3.80 -6.06 -31.91
C ALA A 508 -4.67 -4.81 -31.65
N LEU A 509 -4.73 -4.38 -30.40
CA LEU A 509 -5.37 -3.14 -29.96
C LEU A 509 -4.34 -2.28 -29.22
N SER A 510 -4.44 -0.95 -29.33
CA SER A 510 -3.59 0.02 -28.62
C SER A 510 -4.34 1.35 -28.45
N ASN A 511 -3.67 2.41 -27.96
CA ASN A 511 -4.26 3.74 -27.70
C ASN A 511 -4.99 4.35 -28.90
N MET A 512 -4.35 4.33 -30.07
CA MET A 512 -4.81 4.99 -31.30
C MET A 512 -5.55 4.03 -32.23
N ASN A 513 -6.13 4.54 -33.33
CA ASN A 513 -6.64 3.69 -34.40
C ASN A 513 -5.48 3.04 -35.18
N ILE A 514 -5.79 1.95 -35.87
CA ILE A 514 -4.88 1.32 -36.84
C ILE A 514 -4.68 2.26 -38.03
N SER A 515 -3.44 2.39 -38.50
CA SER A 515 -3.06 3.06 -39.75
C SER A 515 -2.74 2.05 -40.86
N GLU A 516 -2.09 0.93 -40.53
CA GLU A 516 -1.70 -0.12 -41.47
C GLU A 516 -1.73 -1.52 -40.82
N THR A 517 -2.01 -2.55 -41.62
CA THR A 517 -1.93 -3.96 -41.22
C THR A 517 -1.30 -4.78 -42.34
N VAL A 518 -0.10 -5.32 -42.13
CA VAL A 518 0.63 -6.13 -43.10
C VAL A 518 0.69 -7.58 -42.64
N ALA A 519 0.07 -8.48 -43.40
CA ALA A 519 0.01 -9.90 -43.08
C ALA A 519 1.15 -10.69 -43.76
N ASN A 520 1.73 -11.64 -43.02
CA ASN A 520 2.98 -12.35 -43.31
C ASN A 520 4.25 -11.49 -43.17
N GLU A 521 4.21 -10.49 -42.28
CA GLU A 521 5.39 -9.73 -41.82
C GLU A 521 5.49 -9.79 -40.29
N PRO A 522 6.70 -10.01 -39.72
CA PRO A 522 8.00 -10.14 -40.40
C PRO A 522 8.21 -11.49 -41.11
N GLU A 523 7.34 -12.48 -40.86
CA GLU A 523 7.38 -13.79 -41.51
C GLU A 523 5.99 -14.42 -41.66
N ALA A 524 5.90 -15.52 -42.41
CA ALA A 524 4.63 -16.16 -42.76
C ALA A 524 3.85 -16.67 -41.53
N GLY A 525 2.60 -16.23 -41.40
CA GLY A 525 1.75 -16.51 -40.24
C GLY A 525 1.80 -15.46 -39.10
N LEU A 526 2.65 -14.44 -39.21
CA LEU A 526 2.62 -13.24 -38.37
C LEU A 526 2.04 -12.05 -39.14
N THR A 527 1.38 -11.16 -38.42
CA THR A 527 0.84 -9.88 -38.91
C THR A 527 1.48 -8.75 -38.12
N THR A 528 1.97 -7.72 -38.81
CA THR A 528 2.38 -6.46 -38.20
C THR A 528 1.23 -5.45 -38.33
N THR A 529 0.72 -4.99 -37.19
CA THR A 529 -0.30 -3.94 -37.11
C THR A 529 0.34 -2.66 -36.59
N THR A 530 0.26 -1.58 -37.37
CA THR A 530 0.76 -0.24 -37.03
C THR A 530 -0.41 0.65 -36.62
N PHE A 531 -0.23 1.40 -35.54
CA PHE A 531 -1.19 2.41 -35.06
C PHE A 531 -0.77 3.82 -35.47
N GLU A 532 -1.74 4.73 -35.58
CA GLU A 532 -1.47 6.16 -35.78
C GLU A 532 -0.63 6.75 -34.64
N ARG A 533 0.13 7.80 -34.96
CA ARG A 533 0.94 8.54 -33.98
C ARG A 533 0.04 9.21 -32.94
N SER A 534 0.28 8.96 -31.66
CA SER A 534 -0.53 9.49 -30.58
C SER A 534 -0.35 11.00 -30.37
N VAL A 535 -1.29 11.61 -29.65
CA VAL A 535 -1.07 12.89 -28.95
C VAL A 535 0.00 12.74 -27.86
N LYS A 536 0.47 13.86 -27.29
CA LYS A 536 1.39 13.86 -26.15
C LYS A 536 0.73 13.29 -24.90
N MET A 537 1.30 12.22 -24.38
CA MET A 537 0.81 11.53 -23.17
C MET A 537 1.96 10.91 -22.35
N SER A 538 1.64 10.53 -21.13
CA SER A 538 2.59 9.95 -20.16
C SER A 538 2.83 8.47 -20.46
N THR A 539 4.02 7.94 -20.09
CA THR A 539 4.41 6.54 -20.32
C THR A 539 3.41 5.53 -19.75
N TYR A 540 2.85 5.84 -18.58
CA TYR A 540 1.92 4.98 -17.86
C TYR A 540 0.57 4.77 -18.58
N LEU A 541 0.24 5.63 -19.55
CA LEU A 541 -0.99 5.60 -20.34
C LEU A 541 -0.89 4.81 -21.64
N VAL A 542 0.33 4.39 -22.02
CA VAL A 542 0.54 3.49 -23.16
C VAL A 542 -0.14 2.15 -22.87
N VAL A 543 -0.85 1.60 -23.85
CA VAL A 543 -1.50 0.28 -23.73
C VAL A 543 -1.39 -0.50 -25.02
N PHE A 544 -1.25 -1.82 -24.89
CA PHE A 544 -1.38 -2.73 -26.02
C PHE A 544 -1.89 -4.10 -25.60
N ILE A 545 -2.79 -4.66 -26.42
CA ILE A 545 -3.44 -5.95 -26.20
C ILE A 545 -3.30 -6.77 -27.48
N VAL A 546 -2.94 -8.05 -27.36
CA VAL A 546 -3.04 -9.04 -28.44
C VAL A 546 -3.99 -10.15 -27.98
N SER A 547 -5.16 -10.24 -28.61
CA SER A 547 -6.25 -11.12 -28.17
C SER A 547 -7.16 -11.54 -29.32
N ASP A 548 -7.98 -12.58 -29.13
CA ASP A 548 -9.03 -12.98 -30.06
C ASP A 548 -10.44 -12.53 -29.62
N PHE A 549 -10.51 -11.37 -28.95
CA PHE A 549 -11.75 -10.78 -28.45
C PHE A 549 -12.73 -10.40 -29.58
N LEU A 550 -13.97 -10.11 -29.20
CA LEU A 550 -15.00 -9.54 -30.06
C LEU A 550 -15.58 -8.30 -29.37
N TYR A 551 -16.20 -7.41 -30.13
CA TYR A 551 -16.74 -6.15 -29.61
C TYR A 551 -18.15 -5.83 -30.12
N LYS A 552 -18.83 -4.96 -29.37
CA LYS A 552 -19.99 -4.18 -29.83
C LYS A 552 -19.59 -2.70 -29.91
N GLU A 553 -20.11 -2.02 -30.93
CA GLU A 553 -19.76 -0.63 -31.27
C GLU A 553 -20.98 0.28 -31.25
N VAL A 554 -20.78 1.56 -30.90
CA VAL A 554 -21.71 2.65 -31.20
C VAL A 554 -20.93 3.91 -31.60
N LEU A 555 -21.44 4.66 -32.58
CA LEU A 555 -20.88 5.98 -32.91
C LEU A 555 -21.36 7.03 -31.89
N ILE A 556 -20.40 7.73 -31.29
CA ILE A 556 -20.61 8.90 -30.43
C ILE A 556 -20.65 10.13 -31.32
N VAL A 557 -21.73 10.91 -31.21
CA VAL A 557 -21.86 12.23 -31.86
C VAL A 557 -21.93 13.26 -30.72
N PRO A 558 -20.80 13.81 -30.28
CA PRO A 558 -20.75 14.73 -29.15
C PRO A 558 -21.22 16.15 -29.52
N GLU A 559 -21.53 16.97 -28.51
CA GLU A 559 -21.86 18.39 -28.71
C GLU A 559 -20.63 19.22 -29.14
N HIS A 560 -19.41 18.74 -28.81
CA HIS A 560 -18.14 19.35 -29.19
C HIS A 560 -17.17 18.29 -29.75
N GLY A 561 -16.47 18.63 -30.85
CA GLY A 561 -15.49 17.74 -31.48
C GLY A 561 -16.05 16.94 -32.65
N ASN A 562 -15.35 15.84 -32.99
CA ASN A 562 -15.70 14.96 -34.11
C ASN A 562 -16.50 13.74 -33.63
N THR A 563 -17.25 13.12 -34.54
CA THR A 563 -17.83 11.79 -34.34
C THR A 563 -16.74 10.73 -34.22
N PHE A 564 -16.82 9.83 -33.24
CA PHE A 564 -15.88 8.72 -33.05
C PHE A 564 -16.60 7.42 -32.63
N PRO A 565 -16.06 6.23 -32.94
CA PRO A 565 -16.59 4.96 -32.44
C PRO A 565 -16.20 4.75 -30.96
N LEU A 566 -17.19 4.35 -30.17
CA LEU A 566 -17.05 3.75 -28.84
C LEU A 566 -17.22 2.24 -28.98
N ARG A 567 -16.27 1.44 -28.49
CA ARG A 567 -16.29 -0.03 -28.60
C ARG A 567 -16.04 -0.69 -27.25
N VAL A 568 -16.83 -1.72 -26.91
CA VAL A 568 -16.57 -2.58 -25.74
C VAL A 568 -16.16 -3.96 -26.21
N TYR A 569 -14.96 -4.38 -25.84
CA TYR A 569 -14.30 -5.64 -26.17
C TYR A 569 -14.38 -6.62 -25.01
N ALA A 570 -14.64 -7.89 -25.32
CA ALA A 570 -14.59 -9.00 -24.36
C ALA A 570 -14.35 -10.34 -25.06
N THR A 571 -14.18 -11.42 -24.29
CA THR A 571 -14.10 -12.78 -24.85
C THR A 571 -15.38 -13.15 -25.62
N ARG A 572 -15.28 -14.16 -26.50
CA ARG A 572 -16.38 -14.64 -27.35
C ARG A 572 -17.63 -15.06 -26.57
N PHE A 573 -17.44 -15.56 -25.34
CA PHE A 573 -18.53 -15.98 -24.44
C PHE A 573 -19.25 -14.80 -23.79
N GLN A 574 -18.55 -13.70 -23.49
CA GLN A 574 -19.06 -12.57 -22.70
C GLN A 574 -19.80 -11.51 -23.54
N GLN A 575 -20.01 -11.74 -24.85
CA GLN A 575 -20.55 -10.74 -25.78
C GLN A 575 -21.97 -10.22 -25.46
N ASN A 576 -22.77 -10.98 -24.71
CA ASN A 576 -24.09 -10.52 -24.26
C ASN A 576 -23.99 -9.61 -23.03
N ASN A 577 -22.88 -9.68 -22.28
CA ASN A 577 -22.73 -9.03 -20.97
C ASN A 577 -22.08 -7.63 -21.05
N ILE A 578 -21.78 -7.15 -22.26
CA ILE A 578 -21.16 -5.85 -22.55
C ILE A 578 -22.16 -4.77 -23.01
N GLU A 579 -23.44 -5.11 -23.23
CA GLU A 579 -24.43 -4.16 -23.75
C GLU A 579 -24.74 -3.02 -22.77
N PHE A 580 -24.84 -3.35 -21.48
CA PHE A 580 -25.01 -2.37 -20.41
C PHE A 580 -23.83 -1.39 -20.34
N ALA A 581 -22.60 -1.90 -20.44
CA ALA A 581 -21.40 -1.06 -20.44
C ALA A 581 -21.36 -0.10 -21.64
N LEU A 582 -21.64 -0.60 -22.84
CA LEU A 582 -21.67 0.21 -24.07
C LEU A 582 -22.74 1.32 -24.01
N ALA A 583 -23.92 1.02 -23.46
CA ALA A 583 -24.98 1.99 -23.26
C ALA A 583 -24.63 3.04 -22.20
N THR A 584 -24.06 2.61 -21.06
CA THR A 584 -23.64 3.50 -19.96
C THR A 584 -22.54 4.45 -20.40
N ALA A 585 -21.46 3.91 -20.97
CA ALA A 585 -20.32 4.66 -21.46
C ALA A 585 -20.72 5.68 -22.54
N ARG A 586 -21.67 5.35 -23.42
CA ARG A 586 -22.21 6.28 -24.41
C ARG A 586 -22.84 7.53 -23.79
N THR A 587 -23.71 7.36 -22.78
CA THR A 587 -24.35 8.51 -22.13
C THR A 587 -23.30 9.37 -21.42
N ILE A 588 -22.41 8.72 -20.67
CA ILE A 588 -21.38 9.38 -19.85
C ILE A 588 -20.37 10.16 -20.71
N ILE A 589 -19.83 9.58 -21.79
CA ILE A 589 -18.83 10.29 -22.61
C ILE A 589 -19.45 11.50 -23.34
N GLN A 590 -20.72 11.40 -23.77
CA GLN A 590 -21.46 12.53 -24.33
C GLN A 590 -21.69 13.63 -23.27
N TYR A 591 -22.00 13.23 -22.02
CA TYR A 591 -22.17 14.14 -20.89
C TYR A 591 -20.87 14.86 -20.52
N TYR A 592 -19.74 14.17 -20.37
CA TYR A 592 -18.47 14.79 -20.00
C TYR A 592 -17.96 15.78 -21.06
N VAL A 593 -18.06 15.46 -22.36
CA VAL A 593 -17.70 16.42 -23.42
C VAL A 593 -18.51 17.72 -23.32
N LYS A 594 -19.81 17.61 -23.02
CA LYS A 594 -20.71 18.75 -22.82
C LYS A 594 -20.44 19.49 -21.52
N TYR A 595 -20.24 18.78 -20.41
CA TYR A 595 -20.05 19.36 -19.08
C TYR A 595 -18.71 20.10 -18.95
N PHE A 596 -17.62 19.58 -19.52
CA PHE A 596 -16.32 20.27 -19.56
C PHE A 596 -16.19 21.27 -20.72
N GLY A 597 -17.13 21.31 -21.67
CA GLY A 597 -17.02 22.15 -22.86
C GLY A 597 -15.84 21.81 -23.78
N ILE A 598 -15.22 20.64 -23.60
CA ILE A 598 -13.94 20.23 -24.22
C ILE A 598 -14.16 18.92 -24.98
N PRO A 599 -13.79 18.84 -26.28
CA PRO A 599 -13.93 17.61 -27.05
C PRO A 599 -12.99 16.51 -26.55
N TYR A 600 -13.47 15.26 -26.61
CA TYR A 600 -12.59 14.10 -26.52
C TYR A 600 -11.64 14.09 -27.74
N PRO A 601 -10.30 14.04 -27.56
CA PRO A 601 -9.36 14.41 -28.62
C PRO A 601 -8.91 13.25 -29.52
N LEU A 602 -9.18 11.99 -29.16
CA LEU A 602 -8.71 10.82 -29.92
C LEU A 602 -9.76 10.34 -30.94
N PRO A 603 -9.35 9.71 -32.06
CA PRO A 603 -10.26 9.31 -33.13
C PRO A 603 -11.17 8.10 -32.81
N LYS A 604 -10.98 7.46 -31.65
CA LYS A 604 -11.78 6.32 -31.15
C LYS A 604 -11.69 6.22 -29.63
N LEU A 605 -12.58 5.44 -29.02
CA LEU A 605 -12.52 5.09 -27.60
C LEU A 605 -12.91 3.61 -27.42
N ASP A 606 -11.98 2.81 -26.91
CA ASP A 606 -12.19 1.39 -26.65
C ASP A 606 -12.21 1.10 -25.14
N MET A 607 -12.92 0.06 -24.75
CA MET A 607 -13.00 -0.47 -23.39
C MET A 607 -12.82 -2.00 -23.45
N ALA A 608 -11.94 -2.60 -22.67
CA ALA A 608 -11.63 -4.04 -22.76
C ALA A 608 -11.77 -4.78 -21.42
N ALA A 609 -12.55 -5.88 -21.42
CA ALA A 609 -12.71 -6.78 -20.28
C ALA A 609 -11.56 -7.81 -20.20
N ILE A 610 -10.63 -7.60 -19.27
CA ILE A 610 -9.43 -8.43 -19.07
C ILE A 610 -9.71 -9.52 -18.00
N PRO A 611 -9.43 -10.81 -18.27
CA PRO A 611 -9.65 -11.90 -17.30
C PRO A 611 -8.78 -11.82 -16.03
N ASP A 612 -7.48 -11.58 -16.20
CA ASP A 612 -6.53 -11.45 -15.09
C ASP A 612 -6.08 -9.98 -15.00
N PHE A 613 -6.51 -9.27 -13.95
CA PHE A 613 -6.30 -7.83 -13.83
C PHE A 613 -6.23 -7.38 -12.36
N VAL A 614 -5.18 -6.63 -12.02
CA VAL A 614 -4.81 -6.30 -10.63
C VAL A 614 -5.63 -5.17 -9.99
N SER A 615 -6.32 -4.36 -10.81
CA SER A 615 -7.08 -3.17 -10.36
C SER A 615 -8.58 -3.30 -10.64
N GLY A 616 -9.37 -2.26 -10.35
CA GLY A 616 -10.76 -2.18 -10.79
C GLY A 616 -10.83 -2.03 -12.31
N ALA A 617 -10.17 -0.99 -12.82
CA ALA A 617 -9.86 -0.69 -14.20
C ALA A 617 -8.54 0.15 -14.28
N MET A 618 -8.32 0.91 -15.36
CA MET A 618 -7.09 1.66 -15.70
C MET A 618 -7.37 2.54 -16.94
N GLU A 619 -7.08 3.85 -16.87
CA GLU A 619 -7.63 4.87 -17.76
C GLU A 619 -6.98 4.97 -19.15
N THR A 620 -6.20 3.95 -19.54
CA THR A 620 -5.23 3.99 -20.64
C THR A 620 -5.80 4.60 -21.93
N TRP A 621 -5.22 5.72 -22.37
CA TRP A 621 -5.95 6.71 -23.17
C TRP A 621 -6.42 6.15 -24.52
N GLY A 622 -7.74 6.07 -24.70
CA GLY A 622 -8.37 5.53 -25.91
C GLY A 622 -8.53 4.01 -25.97
N LEU A 623 -7.99 3.26 -25.00
CA LEU A 623 -8.25 1.84 -24.80
C LEU A 623 -8.19 1.54 -23.29
N VAL A 624 -9.30 1.81 -22.60
CA VAL A 624 -9.45 1.62 -21.16
C VAL A 624 -9.52 0.14 -20.84
N THR A 625 -8.82 -0.33 -19.81
CA THR A 625 -8.79 -1.76 -19.44
C THR A 625 -9.48 -2.02 -18.10
N TYR A 626 -10.36 -3.02 -18.06
CA TYR A 626 -11.23 -3.32 -16.93
C TYR A 626 -11.04 -4.76 -16.47
N ARG A 627 -11.14 -5.02 -15.16
CA ARG A 627 -11.38 -6.38 -14.67
C ARG A 627 -12.80 -6.85 -15.08
N GLU A 628 -12.99 -8.14 -15.39
CA GLU A 628 -14.31 -8.71 -15.78
C GLU A 628 -15.47 -8.23 -14.87
N THR A 629 -15.28 -8.21 -13.55
CA THR A 629 -16.29 -7.80 -12.55
C THR A 629 -16.61 -6.30 -12.52
N SER A 630 -15.84 -5.47 -13.23
CA SER A 630 -15.98 -4.00 -13.29
C SER A 630 -16.64 -3.50 -14.58
N ILE A 631 -16.86 -4.37 -15.58
CA ILE A 631 -17.47 -3.99 -16.87
C ILE A 631 -18.57 -4.95 -17.34
N LEU A 632 -18.51 -6.23 -16.98
CA LEU A 632 -19.51 -7.21 -17.42
C LEU A 632 -20.73 -7.21 -16.52
N TYR A 633 -21.92 -7.09 -17.12
CA TYR A 633 -23.21 -7.14 -16.44
C TYR A 633 -24.14 -8.14 -17.14
N ASN A 634 -24.68 -9.08 -16.37
CA ASN A 634 -25.67 -10.06 -16.81
C ASN A 634 -26.89 -9.99 -15.88
N ASN A 635 -28.08 -9.74 -16.45
CA ASN A 635 -29.32 -9.56 -15.70
C ASN A 635 -29.78 -10.82 -14.92
N GLU A 636 -29.26 -12.00 -15.26
CA GLU A 636 -29.59 -13.27 -14.57
C GLU A 636 -28.66 -13.59 -13.38
N THR A 637 -27.53 -12.89 -13.23
CA THR A 637 -26.46 -13.22 -12.25
C THR A 637 -25.91 -12.02 -11.47
N SER A 638 -25.98 -10.83 -12.04
CA SER A 638 -25.43 -9.60 -11.48
C SER A 638 -26.49 -8.88 -10.63
N SER A 639 -26.13 -8.48 -9.41
CA SER A 639 -27.02 -7.74 -8.52
C SER A 639 -27.22 -6.28 -8.95
N THR A 640 -28.18 -5.61 -8.34
CA THR A 640 -28.37 -4.16 -8.37
C THR A 640 -27.07 -3.43 -7.99
N ALA A 641 -26.36 -3.92 -6.97
CA ALA A 641 -25.06 -3.39 -6.57
C ALA A 641 -23.94 -3.68 -7.59
N ASN A 642 -23.94 -4.84 -8.28
CA ASN A 642 -23.03 -5.07 -9.40
C ASN A 642 -23.30 -4.10 -10.56
N LYS A 643 -24.58 -3.79 -10.84
CA LYS A 643 -24.99 -2.82 -11.87
C LYS A 643 -24.48 -1.41 -11.56
N GLN A 644 -24.62 -0.96 -10.31
CA GLN A 644 -24.08 0.31 -9.85
C GLN A 644 -22.55 0.35 -9.95
N ARG A 645 -21.86 -0.71 -9.48
CA ARG A 645 -20.39 -0.79 -9.56
C ARG A 645 -19.86 -0.71 -11.00
N VAL A 646 -20.53 -1.37 -11.95
CA VAL A 646 -20.15 -1.27 -13.38
C VAL A 646 -20.35 0.15 -13.91
N ALA A 647 -21.44 0.82 -13.56
CA ALA A 647 -21.68 2.19 -13.98
C ALA A 647 -20.69 3.19 -13.35
N GLY A 648 -20.38 3.05 -12.06
CA GLY A 648 -19.43 3.91 -11.35
C GLY A 648 -18.00 3.80 -11.88
N VAL A 649 -17.48 2.57 -12.04
CA VAL A 649 -16.14 2.40 -12.65
C VAL A 649 -16.11 2.94 -14.08
N ILE A 650 -17.14 2.70 -14.90
CA ILE A 650 -17.21 3.33 -16.23
C ILE A 650 -17.24 4.88 -16.14
N ALA A 651 -17.93 5.45 -15.15
CA ALA A 651 -17.97 6.89 -14.94
C ALA A 651 -16.62 7.47 -14.48
N HIS A 652 -15.87 6.73 -13.67
CA HIS A 652 -14.53 7.04 -13.18
C HIS A 652 -13.50 7.06 -14.32
N GLU A 653 -13.36 5.93 -15.04
CA GLU A 653 -12.41 5.77 -16.15
C GLU A 653 -12.62 6.78 -17.29
N LEU A 654 -13.88 7.17 -17.54
CA LEU A 654 -14.21 8.15 -18.56
C LEU A 654 -13.96 9.60 -18.10
N ALA A 655 -13.91 9.88 -16.80
CA ALA A 655 -13.54 11.19 -16.27
C ALA A 655 -12.03 11.44 -16.44
N HIS A 656 -11.21 10.40 -16.26
CA HIS A 656 -9.76 10.47 -16.46
C HIS A 656 -9.32 10.86 -17.88
N MET A 657 -10.20 10.71 -18.89
CA MET A 657 -9.96 11.25 -20.24
C MET A 657 -9.68 12.75 -20.23
N TRP A 658 -10.11 13.47 -19.18
CA TRP A 658 -9.71 14.84 -18.86
C TRP A 658 -8.73 14.89 -17.66
N PHE A 659 -9.04 14.21 -16.54
CA PHE A 659 -8.27 14.25 -15.29
C PHE A 659 -7.29 13.07 -15.16
N GLY A 660 -6.13 13.19 -15.78
CA GLY A 660 -5.08 12.18 -15.83
C GLY A 660 -4.51 12.03 -17.23
N ASN A 661 -5.37 12.04 -18.25
CA ASN A 661 -4.95 11.92 -19.65
C ASN A 661 -4.64 13.29 -20.28
N LEU A 662 -5.66 14.13 -20.43
CA LEU A 662 -5.53 15.46 -21.04
C LEU A 662 -4.65 16.39 -20.20
N VAL A 663 -4.95 16.52 -18.91
CA VAL A 663 -4.12 17.19 -17.91
C VAL A 663 -3.73 16.15 -16.86
N THR A 664 -2.44 16.01 -16.60
CA THR A 664 -1.88 14.98 -15.72
C THR A 664 -1.17 15.64 -14.55
N MET A 665 -1.21 15.07 -13.35
CA MET A 665 -0.35 15.51 -12.25
C MET A 665 1.15 15.60 -12.66
N GLN A 666 1.89 16.60 -12.17
CA GLN A 666 3.32 16.76 -12.51
C GLN A 666 4.19 15.67 -11.86
N TRP A 667 3.80 15.20 -10.68
CA TRP A 667 4.41 14.06 -10.01
C TRP A 667 3.38 13.42 -9.08
N TRP A 668 3.65 12.20 -8.61
CA TRP A 668 2.70 11.39 -7.85
C TRP A 668 2.27 12.02 -6.51
N ASN A 669 3.00 13.02 -5.98
CA ASN A 669 2.54 13.82 -4.83
C ASN A 669 1.26 14.64 -5.11
N GLU A 670 0.90 14.84 -6.37
CA GLU A 670 -0.31 15.55 -6.82
C GLU A 670 -1.37 14.57 -7.40
N LEU A 671 -1.25 13.27 -7.15
CA LEU A 671 -2.10 12.20 -7.74
C LEU A 671 -3.62 12.43 -7.55
N TRP A 672 -4.04 13.13 -6.49
CA TRP A 672 -5.44 13.49 -6.24
C TRP A 672 -6.06 14.36 -7.35
N LEU A 673 -5.25 15.07 -8.15
CA LEU A 673 -5.71 15.83 -9.34
C LEU A 673 -6.20 14.93 -10.48
N ASN A 674 -5.79 13.65 -10.48
CA ASN A 674 -6.40 12.60 -11.29
C ASN A 674 -7.53 11.93 -10.49
N GLU A 675 -7.16 11.27 -9.40
CA GLU A 675 -7.98 10.25 -8.71
C GLU A 675 -9.15 10.85 -7.92
N GLY A 676 -8.89 11.87 -7.11
CA GLY A 676 -9.94 12.57 -6.35
C GLY A 676 -10.93 13.28 -7.28
N PHE A 677 -10.46 13.73 -8.45
CA PHE A 677 -11.33 14.28 -9.49
C PHE A 677 -12.18 13.21 -10.16
N ALA A 678 -11.62 12.07 -10.57
CA ALA A 678 -12.40 10.97 -11.12
C ALA A 678 -13.44 10.44 -10.12
N SER A 679 -13.04 10.20 -8.86
CA SER A 679 -13.93 9.80 -7.77
C SER A 679 -14.99 10.83 -7.39
N TYR A 680 -14.87 12.11 -7.77
CA TYR A 680 -15.98 13.05 -7.60
C TYR A 680 -16.87 13.16 -8.85
N ILE A 681 -16.26 13.19 -10.03
CA ILE A 681 -16.95 13.35 -11.31
C ILE A 681 -17.78 12.10 -11.67
N GLU A 682 -17.38 10.90 -11.22
CA GLU A 682 -18.12 9.66 -11.46
C GLU A 682 -19.58 9.72 -11.00
N TYR A 683 -19.86 10.42 -9.90
CA TYR A 683 -21.21 10.62 -9.37
C TYR A 683 -22.08 11.46 -10.33
N LYS A 684 -21.49 12.46 -10.99
CA LYS A 684 -22.18 13.28 -11.99
C LYS A 684 -22.46 12.49 -13.27
N GLY A 685 -21.50 11.66 -13.70
CA GLY A 685 -21.69 10.73 -14.83
C GLY A 685 -22.76 9.67 -14.55
N MET A 686 -22.75 9.07 -13.35
CA MET A 686 -23.78 8.13 -12.90
C MET A 686 -25.16 8.80 -12.81
N HIS A 687 -25.26 10.04 -12.31
CA HIS A 687 -26.53 10.74 -12.20
C HIS A 687 -27.16 11.04 -13.57
N GLU A 688 -26.41 11.54 -14.56
CA GLU A 688 -26.95 11.73 -15.92
C GLU A 688 -27.35 10.39 -16.57
N ALA A 689 -26.60 9.32 -16.33
CA ALA A 689 -26.93 7.99 -16.86
C ALA A 689 -28.17 7.37 -16.19
N TYR A 690 -28.32 7.55 -14.87
CA TYR A 690 -29.36 6.93 -14.05
C TYR A 690 -29.86 7.87 -12.93
N PRO A 691 -30.70 8.88 -13.23
CA PRO A 691 -31.13 9.88 -12.26
C PRO A 691 -31.83 9.30 -11.02
N ASP A 692 -32.64 8.25 -11.21
CA ASP A 692 -33.45 7.61 -10.18
C ASP A 692 -32.64 6.72 -9.20
N TRP A 693 -31.31 6.71 -9.28
CA TRP A 693 -30.43 5.93 -8.40
C TRP A 693 -30.02 6.66 -7.10
N GLY A 694 -30.34 7.96 -6.94
CA GLY A 694 -30.03 8.70 -5.70
C GLY A 694 -28.54 8.66 -5.34
N ILE A 695 -27.67 8.79 -6.34
CA ILE A 695 -26.23 8.55 -6.21
C ILE A 695 -25.52 9.69 -5.44
N GLU A 696 -26.06 10.91 -5.48
CA GLU A 696 -25.51 12.07 -4.77
C GLU A 696 -25.59 11.92 -3.23
N GLU A 697 -26.64 11.26 -2.72
CA GLU A 697 -26.75 10.87 -1.32
C GLU A 697 -25.82 9.71 -0.95
N GLN A 698 -25.59 8.77 -1.88
CA GLN A 698 -24.73 7.59 -1.64
C GLN A 698 -23.25 7.97 -1.44
N PHE A 699 -22.77 9.08 -2.02
CA PHE A 699 -21.43 9.64 -1.77
C PHE A 699 -21.03 9.66 -0.29
N ILE A 700 -22.01 9.94 0.58
CA ILE A 700 -21.80 10.08 2.02
C ILE A 700 -21.35 8.76 2.66
N ILE A 701 -21.89 7.61 2.21
CA ILE A 701 -21.58 6.29 2.75
C ILE A 701 -20.44 5.59 2.00
N ASP A 702 -20.32 5.84 0.69
CA ASP A 702 -19.36 5.15 -0.17
C ASP A 702 -17.94 5.75 -0.08
N ASP A 703 -17.82 7.09 -0.05
CA ASP A 703 -16.53 7.79 0.10
C ASP A 703 -16.36 8.42 1.49
N LEU A 704 -17.26 9.34 1.86
CA LEU A 704 -17.03 10.28 2.97
C LEU A 704 -16.89 9.56 4.32
N HIS A 705 -17.84 8.70 4.70
CA HIS A 705 -17.85 8.03 6.00
C HIS A 705 -16.65 7.09 6.19
N GLY A 706 -16.16 6.44 5.13
CA GLY A 706 -14.98 5.60 5.19
C GLY A 706 -13.73 6.42 5.51
N VAL A 707 -13.51 7.50 4.76
CA VAL A 707 -12.29 8.31 4.91
C VAL A 707 -12.29 9.17 6.18
N LEU A 708 -13.44 9.66 6.66
CA LEU A 708 -13.56 10.38 7.95
C LEU A 708 -13.23 9.48 9.18
N ASN A 709 -13.11 8.16 9.00
CA ASN A 709 -12.66 7.23 10.03
C ASN A 709 -11.15 6.94 9.90
N LEU A 710 -10.65 6.74 8.67
CA LEU A 710 -9.22 6.52 8.42
C LEU A 710 -8.38 7.76 8.73
N ASP A 711 -8.84 8.94 8.33
CA ASP A 711 -8.14 10.21 8.56
C ASP A 711 -8.18 10.67 10.02
N ALA A 712 -8.97 10.01 10.87
CA ALA A 712 -8.98 10.20 12.32
C ALA A 712 -7.85 9.44 13.05
N THR A 713 -6.99 8.71 12.34
CA THR A 713 -5.85 7.96 12.89
C THR A 713 -4.56 8.80 12.92
N LEU A 714 -3.53 8.33 13.63
CA LEU A 714 -2.18 8.91 13.54
C LEU A 714 -1.51 8.47 12.24
N GLY A 715 -1.73 7.22 11.81
CA GLY A 715 -1.33 6.65 10.52
C GLY A 715 -2.07 7.18 9.28
N SER A 716 -2.65 8.38 9.33
CA SER A 716 -3.09 9.10 8.12
C SER A 716 -1.93 9.91 7.50
N HIS A 717 -2.17 10.50 6.32
CA HIS A 717 -1.24 11.42 5.65
C HIS A 717 -1.97 12.61 4.99
N PRO A 718 -1.27 13.71 4.64
CA PRO A 718 -1.83 14.76 3.79
C PRO A 718 -2.23 14.22 2.41
N ILE A 719 -3.12 14.91 1.70
CA ILE A 719 -3.43 14.59 0.30
C ILE A 719 -2.22 14.85 -0.58
N VAL A 720 -1.53 15.97 -0.36
CA VAL A 720 -0.28 16.32 -1.03
C VAL A 720 0.90 16.01 -0.11
N MET A 721 1.60 14.91 -0.37
CA MET A 721 2.73 14.44 0.44
C MET A 721 3.94 14.02 -0.42
N SER A 722 5.16 14.14 0.12
CA SER A 722 6.37 13.75 -0.63
C SER A 722 6.46 12.24 -0.82
N VAL A 723 6.67 11.82 -2.07
CA VAL A 723 6.94 10.43 -2.48
C VAL A 723 8.06 10.42 -3.52
N GLU A 724 8.98 9.46 -3.43
CA GLU A 724 10.14 9.37 -4.33
C GLU A 724 10.28 8.00 -5.00
N ASN A 725 10.18 6.91 -4.23
CA ASN A 725 10.41 5.55 -4.73
C ASN A 725 9.10 4.80 -5.11
N PRO A 726 9.16 3.74 -5.94
CA PRO A 726 7.97 3.02 -6.40
C PRO A 726 7.05 2.45 -5.30
N ASN A 727 7.57 2.09 -4.13
CA ASN A 727 6.74 1.59 -3.02
C ASN A 727 5.93 2.73 -2.39
N GLN A 728 6.55 3.89 -2.14
CA GLN A 728 5.86 5.10 -1.64
C GLN A 728 4.80 5.59 -2.64
N ILE A 729 5.15 5.60 -3.93
CA ILE A 729 4.23 5.96 -5.01
C ILE A 729 3.04 4.98 -5.05
N THR A 730 3.27 3.68 -4.83
CA THR A 730 2.21 2.66 -4.79
C THR A 730 1.34 2.73 -3.51
N GLU A 731 1.93 3.15 -2.39
CA GLU A 731 1.26 3.27 -1.10
C GLU A 731 0.10 4.29 -1.14
N ILE A 732 0.35 5.47 -1.74
CA ILE A 732 -0.60 6.59 -1.83
C ILE A 732 -1.78 6.41 -2.82
N PHE A 733 -1.90 5.26 -3.49
CA PHE A 733 -3.13 4.91 -4.24
C PHE A 733 -4.23 4.42 -3.27
N ASP A 734 -4.65 5.30 -2.36
CA ASP A 734 -5.35 4.96 -1.11
C ASP A 734 -6.65 5.76 -0.87
N THR A 735 -7.33 5.48 0.24
CA THR A 735 -8.58 6.15 0.60
C THR A 735 -8.43 7.67 0.87
N ILE A 736 -7.24 8.17 1.25
CA ILE A 736 -6.96 9.61 1.29
C ILE A 736 -6.95 10.20 -0.13
N THR A 737 -6.12 9.68 -1.03
CA THR A 737 -5.99 10.22 -2.39
C THR A 737 -7.30 10.23 -3.18
N TYR A 738 -8.08 9.15 -3.11
CA TYR A 738 -9.37 9.05 -3.79
C TYR A 738 -10.48 9.74 -2.97
N SER A 739 -10.86 9.18 -1.82
CA SER A 739 -12.08 9.57 -1.10
C SER A 739 -11.96 10.87 -0.31
N LYS A 740 -10.78 11.22 0.27
CA LYS A 740 -10.58 12.57 0.86
C LYS A 740 -10.45 13.61 -0.26
N GLY A 741 -9.73 13.29 -1.33
CA GLY A 741 -9.67 14.11 -2.55
C GLY A 741 -11.08 14.47 -3.06
N ALA A 742 -11.90 13.47 -3.38
CA ALA A 742 -13.26 13.65 -3.85
C ALA A 742 -14.15 14.40 -2.85
N SER A 743 -14.04 14.11 -1.55
CA SER A 743 -14.83 14.79 -0.51
C SER A 743 -14.46 16.28 -0.37
N VAL A 744 -13.17 16.61 -0.52
CA VAL A 744 -12.68 17.99 -0.50
C VAL A 744 -13.07 18.74 -1.79
N ILE A 745 -13.14 18.05 -2.94
CA ILE A 745 -13.66 18.61 -4.20
C ILE A 745 -15.19 18.82 -4.14
N ARG A 746 -15.95 17.91 -3.51
CA ARG A 746 -17.39 18.09 -3.23
C ARG A 746 -17.67 19.32 -2.37
N MET A 747 -16.85 19.52 -1.34
CA MET A 747 -16.90 20.73 -0.50
C MET A 747 -16.49 22.00 -1.28
N LEU A 748 -15.51 21.90 -2.17
CA LEU A 748 -15.09 22.99 -3.06
C LEU A 748 -16.23 23.43 -3.98
N GLU A 749 -16.90 22.51 -4.69
CA GLU A 749 -18.03 22.83 -5.56
C GLU A 749 -19.18 23.52 -4.80
N ASP A 750 -19.49 23.07 -3.58
CA ASP A 750 -20.49 23.71 -2.72
C ASP A 750 -20.12 25.16 -2.38
N PHE A 751 -18.87 25.43 -1.98
CA PHE A 751 -18.50 26.77 -1.53
C PHE A 751 -18.28 27.78 -2.67
N VAL A 752 -17.81 27.36 -3.85
CA VAL A 752 -17.69 28.23 -5.04
C VAL A 752 -18.97 28.26 -5.89
N THR A 753 -19.89 27.32 -5.68
CA THR A 753 -21.08 26.97 -6.49
C THR A 753 -20.77 26.18 -7.78
N PRO A 754 -21.64 25.22 -8.19
CA PRO A 754 -21.42 24.38 -9.37
C PRO A 754 -21.11 25.11 -10.69
N PRO A 755 -21.76 26.25 -11.04
CA PRO A 755 -21.43 26.95 -12.28
C PRO A 755 -20.01 27.53 -12.31
N ILE A 756 -19.53 28.04 -11.17
CA ILE A 756 -18.17 28.59 -11.05
C ILE A 756 -17.14 27.47 -11.01
N PHE A 757 -17.43 26.37 -10.31
CA PHE A 757 -16.59 25.17 -10.31
C PHE A 757 -16.41 24.62 -11.73
N GLN A 758 -17.51 24.38 -12.44
CA GLN A 758 -17.51 23.95 -13.83
C GLN A 758 -16.70 24.90 -14.73
N GLN A 759 -16.87 26.22 -14.56
CA GLN A 759 -16.13 27.23 -15.32
C GLN A 759 -14.62 27.21 -15.01
N GLY A 760 -14.22 27.15 -13.74
CA GLY A 760 -12.81 27.14 -13.31
C GLY A 760 -12.10 25.85 -13.75
N VAL A 761 -12.76 24.70 -13.59
CA VAL A 761 -12.31 23.39 -14.12
C VAL A 761 -12.14 23.44 -15.64
N THR A 762 -13.12 23.99 -16.36
CA THR A 762 -13.05 24.15 -17.83
C THR A 762 -11.87 25.05 -18.25
N ARG A 763 -11.62 26.14 -17.51
CA ARG A 763 -10.45 27.02 -17.75
C ARG A 763 -9.12 26.27 -17.52
N TYR A 764 -8.99 25.58 -16.39
CA TYR A 764 -7.82 24.78 -16.03
C TYR A 764 -7.51 23.70 -17.09
N LEU A 765 -8.52 22.90 -17.47
CA LEU A 765 -8.38 21.84 -18.48
C LEU A 765 -7.98 22.39 -19.86
N ASN A 766 -8.56 23.51 -20.31
CA ASN A 766 -8.16 24.16 -21.57
C ASN A 766 -6.73 24.74 -21.50
N LYS A 767 -6.33 25.29 -20.36
CA LYS A 767 -5.04 25.98 -20.17
C LYS A 767 -3.85 25.02 -20.10
N LEU A 768 -4.05 23.80 -19.61
CA LEU A 768 -3.00 22.79 -19.43
C LEU A 768 -3.18 21.54 -20.32
N ALA A 769 -4.03 21.61 -21.35
CA ALA A 769 -4.27 20.51 -22.27
C ALA A 769 -2.96 19.94 -22.87
N PHE A 770 -2.80 18.62 -22.80
CA PHE A 770 -1.60 17.85 -23.19
C PHE A 770 -0.34 18.16 -22.37
N SER A 771 -0.48 18.84 -21.22
CA SER A 771 0.59 19.22 -20.29
C SER A 771 0.37 18.56 -18.92
N ASN A 772 1.10 19.03 -17.91
CA ASN A 772 0.99 18.61 -16.52
C ASN A 772 0.63 19.78 -15.58
N SER A 773 0.21 19.47 -14.35
CA SER A 773 -0.29 20.41 -13.35
C SER A 773 0.18 20.15 -11.92
N VAL A 774 0.09 21.17 -11.07
CA VAL A 774 0.10 21.07 -9.59
C VAL A 774 -1.18 21.69 -9.00
N SER A 775 -1.46 21.45 -7.72
CA SER A 775 -2.67 21.97 -7.04
C SER A 775 -2.90 23.47 -7.24
N GLU A 776 -1.84 24.28 -7.15
CA GLU A 776 -1.87 25.73 -7.33
C GLU A 776 -2.37 26.16 -8.73
N ASP A 777 -2.20 25.32 -9.76
CA ASP A 777 -2.65 25.66 -11.11
C ASP A 777 -4.17 25.66 -11.24
N LEU A 778 -4.84 24.73 -10.56
CA LEU A 778 -6.30 24.67 -10.48
C LEU A 778 -6.84 25.75 -9.55
N MET A 779 -6.26 25.91 -8.35
CA MET A 779 -6.75 26.89 -7.38
C MET A 779 -6.71 28.31 -7.95
N ARG A 780 -5.67 28.67 -8.70
CA ARG A 780 -5.53 29.96 -9.37
C ARG A 780 -6.65 30.26 -10.39
N GLU A 781 -7.14 29.27 -11.15
CA GLU A 781 -8.26 29.48 -12.08
C GLU A 781 -9.61 29.66 -11.36
N LEU A 782 -9.71 29.20 -10.11
CA LEU A 782 -10.89 29.36 -9.24
C LEU A 782 -10.82 30.66 -8.41
N ASP A 783 -9.66 31.02 -7.87
CA ASP A 783 -9.40 32.33 -7.22
C ASP A 783 -9.64 33.50 -8.20
N GLU A 784 -9.42 33.31 -9.52
CA GLU A 784 -9.80 34.30 -10.55
C GLU A 784 -11.31 34.45 -10.77
N LEU A 785 -12.14 33.57 -10.20
CA LEU A 785 -13.61 33.58 -10.34
C LEU A 785 -14.36 33.83 -9.02
N VAL A 786 -13.66 33.81 -7.87
CA VAL A 786 -14.26 33.90 -6.53
C VAL A 786 -13.67 35.10 -5.77
N ASP A 787 -14.49 36.12 -5.54
CA ASP A 787 -14.09 37.36 -4.84
C ASP A 787 -14.41 37.37 -3.33
N THR A 788 -15.19 36.39 -2.85
CA THR A 788 -15.68 36.32 -1.46
C THR A 788 -14.72 35.62 -0.48
N VAL A 789 -13.83 34.76 -0.97
CA VAL A 789 -12.86 33.98 -0.19
C VAL A 789 -11.71 33.57 -1.11
N SER A 790 -10.48 33.39 -0.60
CA SER A 790 -9.44 32.72 -1.38
C SER A 790 -9.65 31.22 -1.35
N VAL A 791 -9.82 30.64 -2.54
CA VAL A 791 -9.96 29.21 -2.78
C VAL A 791 -8.67 28.49 -2.39
N SER A 792 -7.51 28.99 -2.81
CA SER A 792 -6.19 28.47 -2.38
C SER A 792 -6.08 28.41 -0.84
N THR A 793 -6.47 29.48 -0.14
CA THR A 793 -6.36 29.56 1.33
C THR A 793 -7.25 28.55 2.05
N VAL A 794 -8.45 28.27 1.51
CA VAL A 794 -9.31 27.20 2.03
C VAL A 794 -8.68 25.83 1.77
N MET A 795 -8.39 25.54 0.51
CA MET A 795 -8.04 24.21 0.04
C MET A 795 -6.69 23.73 0.58
N ASP A 796 -5.70 24.61 0.70
CA ASP A 796 -4.40 24.29 1.30
C ASP A 796 -4.54 23.69 2.71
N THR A 797 -5.49 24.19 3.52
CA THR A 797 -5.72 23.63 4.87
C THR A 797 -6.32 22.22 4.85
N PHE A 798 -6.90 21.75 3.74
CA PHE A 798 -7.42 20.39 3.61
C PHE A 798 -6.49 19.45 2.82
N THR A 799 -5.63 19.97 1.93
CA THR A 799 -4.72 19.16 1.10
C THR A 799 -3.34 18.95 1.72
N LYS A 800 -2.76 19.98 2.37
CA LYS A 800 -1.36 20.00 2.83
C LYS A 800 -1.17 19.64 4.31
N GLN A 801 -2.19 19.08 4.98
CA GLN A 801 -2.07 18.46 6.30
C GLN A 801 -2.95 17.20 6.42
N LYS A 802 -2.53 16.25 7.27
CA LYS A 802 -3.33 15.07 7.62
C LYS A 802 -4.43 15.41 8.63
N GLY A 803 -5.46 14.59 8.68
CA GLY A 803 -6.58 14.76 9.61
C GLY A 803 -7.69 15.68 9.12
N LEU A 804 -8.72 15.71 9.96
CA LEU A 804 -9.99 16.42 9.79
C LEU A 804 -10.34 17.22 11.06
N PRO A 805 -11.07 18.34 10.96
CA PRO A 805 -11.59 19.05 12.12
C PRO A 805 -12.87 18.43 12.68
N VAL A 806 -13.05 18.55 14.00
CA VAL A 806 -14.36 18.55 14.67
C VAL A 806 -14.70 19.98 15.09
N VAL A 807 -15.89 20.43 14.70
CA VAL A 807 -16.48 21.70 15.14
C VAL A 807 -17.34 21.43 16.37
N THR A 808 -16.94 21.92 17.53
CA THR A 808 -17.72 21.83 18.78
C THR A 808 -18.61 23.06 18.92
N VAL A 809 -19.93 22.85 18.96
CA VAL A 809 -20.94 23.86 19.24
C VAL A 809 -21.13 24.00 20.75
N THR A 810 -21.05 25.23 21.25
CA THR A 810 -21.52 25.62 22.59
C THR A 810 -22.60 26.71 22.44
N GLN A 811 -23.42 26.97 23.47
CA GLN A 811 -24.43 28.04 23.39
C GLN A 811 -24.49 28.88 24.67
N ASN A 812 -24.80 30.17 24.50
CA ASN A 812 -25.22 31.08 25.56
C ASN A 812 -26.68 31.51 25.34
N THR A 813 -27.18 32.52 26.06
CA THR A 813 -28.58 32.97 25.96
C THR A 813 -28.95 33.66 24.65
N GLN A 814 -27.98 34.07 23.84
CA GLN A 814 -28.18 34.85 22.60
C GLN A 814 -27.44 34.28 21.38
N GLN A 815 -26.42 33.43 21.56
CA GLN A 815 -25.53 33.00 20.49
C GLN A 815 -25.10 31.53 20.65
N TYR A 816 -24.86 30.88 19.51
CA TYR A 816 -24.05 29.67 19.42
C TYR A 816 -22.59 30.06 19.18
N VAL A 817 -21.66 29.40 19.86
CA VAL A 817 -20.21 29.64 19.77
C VAL A 817 -19.52 28.35 19.32
N LEU A 818 -18.92 28.41 18.13
CA LEU A 818 -18.22 27.32 17.46
C LEU A 818 -16.73 27.34 17.84
N ARG A 819 -16.14 26.18 18.13
CA ARG A 819 -14.69 26.00 18.28
C ARG A 819 -14.22 24.83 17.41
N GLN A 820 -13.02 24.90 16.85
CA GLN A 820 -12.45 23.82 16.04
C GLN A 820 -11.22 23.21 16.72
N GLN A 821 -11.01 21.92 16.50
CA GLN A 821 -9.80 21.17 16.83
C GLN A 821 -9.71 19.97 15.88
N ARG A 822 -8.54 19.33 15.73
CA ARG A 822 -8.45 18.04 15.04
C ARG A 822 -9.30 16.99 15.75
N PHE A 823 -9.98 16.16 14.97
CA PHE A 823 -10.61 14.95 15.44
C PHE A 823 -9.61 13.78 15.39
N LEU A 824 -9.56 13.00 16.47
CA LEU A 824 -8.81 11.75 16.56
C LEU A 824 -9.75 10.64 17.05
N ALA A 825 -9.57 9.42 16.53
CA ALA A 825 -10.37 8.25 16.89
C ALA A 825 -10.13 7.82 18.35
N ASP A 826 -8.88 7.89 18.83
CA ASP A 826 -8.57 7.91 20.26
C ASP A 826 -8.09 9.31 20.66
N LYS A 827 -8.83 9.95 21.58
CA LYS A 827 -8.51 11.25 22.18
C LYS A 827 -7.23 11.25 23.02
N ASP A 828 -6.75 10.08 23.46
CA ASP A 828 -5.54 9.92 24.26
C ASP A 828 -4.30 9.63 23.37
N ALA A 829 -4.47 9.56 22.04
CA ALA A 829 -3.37 9.38 21.09
C ALA A 829 -2.54 10.66 20.94
N ASN A 830 -1.22 10.54 21.08
CA ASN A 830 -0.29 11.66 21.02
C ASN A 830 0.27 11.86 19.60
N GLU A 831 -0.13 12.93 18.92
CA GLU A 831 0.48 13.32 17.65
C GLU A 831 1.91 13.85 17.85
N THR A 832 2.81 13.49 16.94
CA THR A 832 4.23 13.89 16.95
C THR A 832 4.68 14.58 15.67
N GLU A 833 3.88 14.54 14.60
CA GLU A 833 4.13 15.26 13.35
C GLU A 833 3.61 16.71 13.42
N GLU A 834 4.49 17.68 13.18
CA GLU A 834 4.13 19.10 13.04
C GLU A 834 3.22 19.34 11.82
N SER A 835 2.21 20.19 11.96
CA SER A 835 1.35 20.63 10.84
C SER A 835 1.70 22.08 10.43
N PRO A 836 1.77 22.40 9.11
CA PRO A 836 1.96 23.76 8.63
C PRO A 836 0.80 24.72 8.95
N PHE A 837 -0.32 24.22 9.48
CA PHE A 837 -1.49 25.02 9.89
C PHE A 837 -1.90 24.76 11.35
N GLU A 838 -1.00 24.24 12.20
CA GLU A 838 -1.27 23.91 13.62
C GLU A 838 -2.48 22.98 13.83
N TYR A 839 -2.81 22.14 12.84
CA TYR A 839 -4.07 21.37 12.78
C TYR A 839 -5.32 22.23 12.97
N ARG A 840 -5.40 23.32 12.18
CA ARG A 840 -6.58 24.15 11.98
C ARG A 840 -6.94 24.27 10.51
N TRP A 841 -8.22 24.44 10.24
CA TRP A 841 -8.81 24.46 8.90
C TRP A 841 -9.58 25.76 8.67
N TYR A 842 -9.64 26.22 7.43
CA TYR A 842 -10.51 27.33 7.04
C TYR A 842 -11.86 26.75 6.58
N ILE A 843 -12.80 26.57 7.50
CA ILE A 843 -13.99 25.72 7.27
C ILE A 843 -15.15 26.53 6.66
N PRO A 844 -15.75 26.09 5.54
CA PRO A 844 -17.07 26.54 5.08
C PRO A 844 -18.16 25.91 5.95
N VAL A 845 -18.49 26.54 7.09
CA VAL A 845 -19.55 26.03 7.97
C VAL A 845 -20.92 26.35 7.37
N THR A 846 -21.71 25.33 7.08
CA THR A 846 -23.12 25.47 6.68
C THR A 846 -24.03 25.09 7.84
N TYR A 847 -25.19 25.73 8.00
CA TYR A 847 -26.19 25.34 8.99
C TYR A 847 -27.63 25.63 8.58
N VAL A 848 -28.56 24.91 9.21
CA VAL A 848 -30.02 25.19 9.23
C VAL A 848 -30.53 25.20 10.67
N ALA A 849 -31.58 25.96 10.95
CA ALA A 849 -32.20 26.12 12.26
C ALA A 849 -33.58 25.45 12.35
N SER A 850 -34.03 25.13 13.57
CA SER A 850 -35.36 24.53 13.83
C SER A 850 -36.57 25.36 13.40
N THR A 851 -36.35 26.59 12.95
CA THR A 851 -37.35 27.57 12.50
C THR A 851 -37.39 27.73 10.99
N ASP A 852 -36.42 27.17 10.28
CA ASP A 852 -36.29 27.30 8.84
C ASP A 852 -37.29 26.37 8.15
N GLN A 853 -37.69 26.71 6.92
CA GLN A 853 -38.61 25.88 6.16
C GLN A 853 -37.88 24.64 5.62
N SER A 854 -38.53 23.48 5.63
CA SER A 854 -37.93 22.28 5.03
C SER A 854 -37.65 22.53 3.54
N GLY A 855 -36.40 22.28 3.12
CA GLY A 855 -35.91 22.62 1.79
C GLY A 855 -35.40 24.05 1.61
N ALA A 856 -35.25 24.84 2.68
CA ALA A 856 -34.55 26.13 2.62
C ALA A 856 -33.05 25.97 2.27
N GLU A 857 -32.48 27.02 1.67
CA GLU A 857 -31.03 27.13 1.45
C GLU A 857 -30.30 27.29 2.80
N PRO A 858 -29.15 26.63 3.00
CA PRO A 858 -28.40 26.71 4.25
C PRO A 858 -27.75 28.07 4.44
N HIS A 859 -27.69 28.52 5.68
CA HIS A 859 -26.82 29.63 6.07
C HIS A 859 -25.36 29.19 6.01
N ARG A 860 -24.47 30.01 5.43
CA ARG A 860 -23.01 29.75 5.40
C ARG A 860 -22.26 30.79 6.23
N VAL A 861 -21.33 30.32 7.06
CA VAL A 861 -20.44 31.11 7.91
C VAL A 861 -19.02 30.56 7.76
N TRP A 862 -18.06 31.44 7.57
CA TRP A 862 -16.65 31.06 7.48
C TRP A 862 -16.04 30.88 8.88
N PHE A 863 -15.27 29.82 9.08
CA PHE A 863 -14.41 29.64 10.25
C PHE A 863 -12.94 29.63 9.81
N PRO A 864 -12.27 30.80 9.74
CA PRO A 864 -10.86 30.89 9.41
C PRO A 864 -9.97 30.15 10.41
N ASN A 865 -8.87 29.58 9.93
CA ASN A 865 -7.88 28.90 10.75
C ASN A 865 -7.16 29.83 11.77
N ASP A 866 -7.09 31.14 11.49
CA ASP A 866 -6.54 32.15 12.44
C ASP A 866 -7.42 32.35 13.69
N ARG A 867 -8.67 31.86 13.71
CA ARG A 867 -9.60 32.01 14.84
C ARG A 867 -9.62 30.79 15.74
N SER A 868 -9.76 31.07 17.04
CA SER A 868 -10.09 30.07 18.07
C SER A 868 -11.59 29.76 18.13
N GLU A 869 -12.44 30.75 17.81
CA GLU A 869 -13.89 30.62 17.83
C GLU A 869 -14.60 31.57 16.85
N VAL A 870 -15.81 31.17 16.45
CA VAL A 870 -16.74 31.94 15.61
C VAL A 870 -18.14 31.86 16.22
N VAL A 871 -18.93 32.93 16.09
CA VAL A 871 -20.28 33.02 16.68
C VAL A 871 -21.38 33.05 15.62
N ILE A 872 -22.52 32.47 15.94
CA ILE A 872 -23.78 32.54 15.19
C ILE A 872 -24.83 33.09 16.15
N ASP A 873 -25.46 34.21 15.81
CA ASP A 873 -26.59 34.73 16.60
C ASP A 873 -27.76 33.75 16.57
N LYS A 874 -28.33 33.43 17.74
CA LYS A 874 -29.36 32.41 17.87
C LYS A 874 -30.66 32.91 17.20
N PRO A 875 -31.19 32.21 16.18
CA PRO A 875 -32.43 32.64 15.52
C PRO A 875 -33.59 32.69 16.51
N ALA A 876 -34.48 33.67 16.35
CA ALA A 876 -35.64 33.83 17.22
C ALA A 876 -36.51 32.57 17.20
N ASP A 877 -36.96 32.12 18.39
CA ASP A 877 -37.73 30.89 18.61
C ASP A 877 -37.03 29.57 18.19
N SER A 878 -35.77 29.59 17.78
CA SER A 878 -34.99 28.38 17.44
C SER A 878 -34.57 27.60 18.69
N THR A 879 -34.85 26.30 18.70
CA THR A 879 -34.42 25.37 19.77
C THR A 879 -33.04 24.79 19.47
N TRP A 880 -32.80 24.36 18.22
CA TRP A 880 -31.55 23.76 17.74
C TRP A 880 -31.08 24.38 16.41
N ILE A 881 -29.78 24.19 16.11
CA ILE A 881 -29.19 24.37 14.78
C ILE A 881 -28.42 23.10 14.37
N LYS A 882 -28.55 22.68 13.11
CA LYS A 882 -27.83 21.55 12.51
C LYS A 882 -26.77 22.12 11.55
N LEU A 883 -25.50 21.97 11.92
CA LEU A 883 -24.35 22.30 11.08
C LEU A 883 -24.03 21.17 10.08
N ASN A 884 -23.21 21.47 9.08
CA ASN A 884 -22.85 20.58 7.97
C ASN A 884 -24.10 20.03 7.28
N TYR A 885 -24.87 20.94 6.67
CA TYR A 885 -26.12 20.61 5.97
C TYR A 885 -25.86 19.59 4.86
N ARG A 886 -26.68 18.53 4.80
CA ARG A 886 -26.51 17.36 3.91
C ARG A 886 -25.15 16.64 4.02
N GLN A 887 -24.37 16.92 5.08
CA GLN A 887 -23.00 16.42 5.28
C GLN A 887 -22.10 16.61 4.04
N ILE A 888 -22.04 17.84 3.53
CA ILE A 888 -21.24 18.22 2.34
C ILE A 888 -19.78 18.52 2.69
N GLY A 889 -19.54 19.22 3.81
CA GLY A 889 -18.20 19.66 4.19
C GLY A 889 -17.38 18.56 4.89
N TYR A 890 -16.05 18.62 4.72
CA TYR A 890 -15.12 17.65 5.29
C TYR A 890 -14.81 17.92 6.78
N TYR A 891 -15.84 17.87 7.63
CA TYR A 891 -15.72 18.11 9.07
C TYR A 891 -16.84 17.43 9.87
N ARG A 892 -16.50 17.02 11.10
CA ARG A 892 -17.46 16.50 12.08
C ARG A 892 -18.05 17.62 12.92
N VAL A 893 -19.23 17.42 13.52
CA VAL A 893 -19.82 18.39 14.46
C VAL A 893 -20.23 17.74 15.77
N ASN A 894 -19.72 18.27 16.89
CA ASN A 894 -20.19 17.94 18.24
C ASN A 894 -21.12 19.03 18.77
N TYR A 895 -22.19 18.65 19.46
CA TYR A 895 -23.22 19.56 19.98
C TYR A 895 -23.41 19.38 21.50
N PRO A 896 -24.04 20.34 22.20
CA PRO A 896 -24.47 20.14 23.58
C PRO A 896 -25.44 18.95 23.69
N VAL A 897 -25.41 18.23 24.82
CA VAL A 897 -26.22 17.01 25.05
C VAL A 897 -27.71 17.29 24.88
N GLU A 898 -28.18 18.47 25.29
CA GLU A 898 -29.57 18.90 25.15
C GLU A 898 -29.99 19.04 23.67
N MET A 899 -29.04 19.30 22.77
CA MET A 899 -29.30 19.41 21.33
C MET A 899 -29.29 18.05 20.65
N TRP A 900 -28.37 17.15 21.04
CA TRP A 900 -28.42 15.73 20.63
C TRP A 900 -29.75 15.07 21.02
N GLN A 901 -30.26 15.36 22.22
CA GLN A 901 -31.59 14.91 22.67
C GLN A 901 -32.72 15.49 21.79
N GLN A 902 -32.69 16.79 21.49
CA GLN A 902 -33.67 17.42 20.60
C GLN A 902 -33.65 16.85 19.18
N PHE A 903 -32.48 16.48 18.64
CA PHE A 903 -32.40 15.79 17.35
C PHE A 903 -33.09 14.42 17.39
N GLY A 904 -32.86 13.64 18.46
CA GLY A 904 -33.55 12.36 18.67
C GLY A 904 -35.07 12.52 18.79
N GLU A 905 -35.54 13.48 19.60
CA GLU A 905 -36.98 13.79 19.72
C GLU A 905 -37.61 14.23 18.39
N ALA A 906 -36.89 15.04 17.60
CA ALA A 906 -37.34 15.51 16.30
C ALA A 906 -37.47 14.35 15.30
N LEU A 907 -36.45 13.50 15.19
CA LEU A 907 -36.42 12.32 14.31
C LEU A 907 -37.51 11.31 14.68
N VAL A 908 -37.71 11.04 15.98
CA VAL A 908 -38.79 10.16 16.46
C VAL A 908 -40.19 10.76 16.17
N ARG A 909 -40.32 12.09 16.13
CA ARG A 909 -41.57 12.78 15.78
C ARG A 909 -41.85 12.77 14.27
N SER A 910 -40.85 13.06 13.44
CA SER A 910 -40.91 12.99 11.97
C SER A 910 -39.49 12.84 11.39
N VAL A 911 -39.29 11.81 10.57
CA VAL A 911 -38.02 11.58 9.86
C VAL A 911 -37.72 12.69 8.86
N ASP A 912 -38.74 13.34 8.31
CA ASP A 912 -38.66 14.42 7.33
C ASP A 912 -38.20 15.77 7.91
N THR A 913 -37.92 15.83 9.22
CA THR A 913 -37.34 17.01 9.88
C THR A 913 -35.91 17.29 9.39
N PHE A 914 -35.21 16.27 8.88
CA PHE A 914 -33.82 16.34 8.42
C PHE A 914 -33.67 15.64 7.07
N THR A 915 -32.81 16.18 6.19
CA THR A 915 -32.51 15.54 4.89
C THR A 915 -31.84 14.18 5.08
N ILE A 916 -31.86 13.34 4.05
CA ILE A 916 -31.20 12.02 4.06
C ILE A 916 -29.73 12.14 4.50
N GLY A 917 -29.00 13.13 3.97
CA GLY A 917 -27.62 13.42 4.36
C GLY A 917 -27.48 13.96 5.80
N ASP A 918 -28.42 14.76 6.28
CA ASP A 918 -28.40 15.23 7.68
C ASP A 918 -28.66 14.11 8.69
N ARG A 919 -29.60 13.18 8.40
CA ARG A 919 -29.86 11.99 9.23
C ARG A 919 -28.64 11.07 9.27
N THR A 920 -28.09 10.80 8.09
CA THR A 920 -26.88 10.00 7.88
C THR A 920 -25.67 10.58 8.63
N GLY A 921 -25.47 11.90 8.56
CA GLY A 921 -24.38 12.59 9.26
C GLY A 921 -24.57 12.66 10.77
N LEU A 922 -25.79 12.91 11.27
CA LEU A 922 -26.08 12.87 12.71
C LEU A 922 -25.77 11.51 13.34
N LEU A 923 -26.10 10.42 12.66
CA LEU A 923 -25.76 9.07 13.10
C LEU A 923 -24.23 8.84 13.10
N ASN A 924 -23.55 9.18 12.01
CA ASN A 924 -22.11 8.93 11.87
C ASN A 924 -21.27 9.75 12.86
N ASP A 925 -21.54 11.06 12.98
CA ASP A 925 -20.83 11.92 13.94
C ASP A 925 -21.10 11.51 15.39
N ALA A 926 -22.35 11.21 15.76
CA ALA A 926 -22.66 10.79 17.13
C ALA A 926 -21.90 9.52 17.54
N PHE A 927 -21.81 8.53 16.65
CA PHE A 927 -21.05 7.29 16.93
C PHE A 927 -19.54 7.51 16.91
N ALA A 928 -18.98 8.29 15.99
CA ALA A 928 -17.55 8.61 15.97
C ALA A 928 -17.13 9.42 17.20
N LEU A 929 -17.93 10.40 17.62
CA LEU A 929 -17.72 11.16 18.86
C LEU A 929 -17.84 10.28 20.10
N ALA A 930 -18.70 9.25 20.07
CA ALA A 930 -18.83 8.29 21.17
C ALA A 930 -17.64 7.32 21.25
N ASP A 931 -17.07 6.89 20.11
CA ASP A 931 -15.82 6.12 20.07
C ASP A 931 -14.66 6.93 20.68
N ALA A 932 -14.50 8.19 20.23
CA ALA A 932 -13.51 9.13 20.74
C ALA A 932 -13.84 9.67 22.15
N THR A 933 -14.90 9.20 22.81
CA THR A 933 -15.39 9.64 24.13
C THR A 933 -15.68 11.15 24.28
N GLN A 934 -15.87 11.85 23.16
CA GLN A 934 -16.33 13.25 23.08
C GLN A 934 -17.86 13.39 23.22
N LEU A 935 -18.58 12.27 23.12
CA LEU A 935 -20.01 12.12 23.44
C LEU A 935 -20.21 10.85 24.29
N ALA A 936 -21.19 10.83 25.19
CA ALA A 936 -21.50 9.62 25.96
C ALA A 936 -22.33 8.64 25.12
N TYR A 937 -21.93 7.35 25.12
CA TYR A 937 -22.40 6.33 24.16
C TYR A 937 -23.92 6.12 24.14
N ASN A 938 -24.59 6.31 25.28
CA ASN A 938 -26.04 6.30 25.38
C ASN A 938 -26.74 7.31 24.45
N HIS A 939 -26.16 8.48 24.17
CA HIS A 939 -26.77 9.48 23.28
C HIS A 939 -26.69 9.09 21.81
N ALA A 940 -25.60 8.44 21.38
CA ALA A 940 -25.51 7.87 20.04
C ALA A 940 -26.50 6.71 19.84
N LEU A 941 -26.71 5.89 20.89
CA LEU A 941 -27.71 4.83 20.89
C LEU A 941 -29.16 5.35 20.98
N ASP A 942 -29.41 6.47 21.68
CA ASP A 942 -30.75 7.09 21.70
C ASP A 942 -31.16 7.61 20.31
N LEU A 943 -30.22 8.04 19.47
CA LEU A 943 -30.51 8.38 18.07
C LEU A 943 -30.97 7.18 17.25
N THR A 944 -30.52 5.94 17.53
CA THR A 944 -30.95 4.79 16.70
C THR A 944 -32.42 4.40 16.90
N ARG A 945 -33.09 4.92 17.94
CA ARG A 945 -34.52 4.64 18.22
C ARG A 945 -35.45 5.01 17.07
N TYR A 946 -35.15 6.09 16.32
CA TYR A 946 -36.03 6.55 15.23
C TYR A 946 -36.04 5.59 14.02
N LEU A 947 -34.99 4.78 13.84
CA LEU A 947 -34.80 3.93 12.65
C LEU A 947 -35.91 2.91 12.42
N SER A 948 -36.68 2.59 13.46
CA SER A 948 -37.97 1.86 13.37
C SER A 948 -39.00 2.49 12.39
N LYS A 949 -38.76 3.73 11.95
CA LYS A 949 -39.55 4.48 10.95
C LYS A 949 -38.74 4.92 9.72
N GLU A 950 -37.45 4.60 9.64
CA GLU A 950 -36.57 4.99 8.53
C GLU A 950 -36.82 4.10 7.31
N THR A 951 -36.98 4.73 6.13
CA THR A 951 -37.24 4.05 4.85
C THR A 951 -36.07 4.14 3.87
N GLU A 952 -35.09 5.01 4.12
CA GLU A 952 -34.06 5.32 3.13
C GLU A 952 -32.84 4.41 3.24
N TYR A 953 -32.25 4.06 2.09
CA TYR A 953 -31.06 3.20 2.02
C TYR A 953 -29.87 3.78 2.78
N VAL A 954 -29.55 5.05 2.56
CA VAL A 954 -28.29 5.66 3.01
C VAL A 954 -28.15 5.71 4.54
N PRO A 955 -29.14 6.18 5.33
CA PRO A 955 -29.05 6.18 6.80
C PRO A 955 -28.97 4.75 7.37
N TRP A 956 -29.71 3.80 6.78
CA TRP A 956 -29.65 2.39 7.16
C TRP A 956 -28.30 1.74 6.86
N SER A 957 -27.66 2.07 5.74
CA SER A 957 -26.32 1.57 5.38
C SER A 957 -25.27 2.03 6.40
N ALA A 958 -25.24 3.33 6.70
CA ALA A 958 -24.30 3.95 7.65
C ALA A 958 -24.37 3.28 9.04
N ILE A 959 -25.58 3.08 9.57
CA ILE A 959 -25.77 2.49 10.92
C ILE A 959 -25.62 0.96 10.93
N ALA A 960 -25.97 0.25 9.85
CA ALA A 960 -25.85 -1.20 9.78
C ALA A 960 -24.41 -1.69 9.95
N SER A 961 -23.43 -0.97 9.38
CA SER A 961 -22.01 -1.24 9.59
C SER A 961 -21.61 -1.04 11.05
N LYS A 962 -21.94 0.12 11.64
CA LYS A 962 -21.57 0.46 13.02
C LYS A 962 -22.18 -0.50 14.06
N LEU A 963 -23.44 -0.90 13.89
CA LEU A 963 -24.09 -1.89 14.77
C LEU A 963 -23.36 -3.23 14.74
N LYS A 964 -22.99 -3.73 13.55
CA LYS A 964 -22.20 -4.97 13.41
C LYS A 964 -20.83 -4.82 14.10
N THR A 965 -20.16 -3.68 13.97
CA THR A 965 -18.88 -3.42 14.65
C THR A 965 -19.02 -3.48 16.17
N ILE A 966 -20.02 -2.80 16.75
CA ILE A 966 -20.27 -2.85 18.20
C ILE A 966 -20.55 -4.30 18.64
N ARG A 967 -21.43 -5.03 17.94
CA ARG A 967 -21.71 -6.45 18.23
C ARG A 967 -20.45 -7.32 18.18
N ASN A 968 -19.55 -7.07 17.24
CA ASN A 968 -18.30 -7.83 17.12
C ASN A 968 -17.33 -7.54 18.28
N LEU A 969 -17.22 -6.28 18.74
CA LEU A 969 -16.43 -5.94 19.94
C LEU A 969 -16.98 -6.67 21.17
N LEU A 970 -18.30 -6.72 21.30
CA LEU A 970 -18.99 -7.35 22.43
C LEU A 970 -18.99 -8.89 22.42
N TYR A 971 -18.36 -9.58 21.44
CA TYR A 971 -18.46 -11.05 21.25
C TYR A 971 -18.19 -11.93 22.50
N ASN A 972 -17.43 -11.43 23.48
CA ASN A 972 -17.05 -12.14 24.70
C ASN A 972 -17.74 -11.60 25.98
N PHE A 973 -18.71 -10.70 25.83
CA PHE A 973 -19.43 -10.02 26.91
C PHE A 973 -20.92 -10.39 26.91
N ASN A 974 -21.57 -10.37 28.08
CA ASN A 974 -23.01 -10.68 28.20
C ASN A 974 -23.89 -9.69 27.40
N SER A 975 -23.39 -8.47 27.18
CA SER A 975 -24.01 -7.41 26.39
C SER A 975 -24.15 -7.74 24.89
N TYR A 976 -23.49 -8.80 24.40
CA TYR A 976 -23.70 -9.37 23.07
C TYR A 976 -25.15 -9.78 22.83
N ASP A 977 -25.77 -10.48 23.79
CA ASP A 977 -27.17 -10.93 23.66
C ASP A 977 -28.13 -9.74 23.77
N ASP A 978 -27.81 -8.76 24.63
CA ASP A 978 -28.61 -7.54 24.81
C ASP A 978 -28.66 -6.70 23.51
N ILE A 979 -27.50 -6.41 22.88
CA ILE A 979 -27.47 -5.69 21.60
C ILE A 979 -28.13 -6.50 20.48
N THR A 980 -28.01 -7.82 20.53
CA THR A 980 -28.62 -8.71 19.55
C THR A 980 -30.15 -8.71 19.65
N SER A 981 -30.70 -8.68 20.86
CA SER A 981 -32.13 -8.52 21.11
C SER A 981 -32.62 -7.13 20.63
N TYR A 982 -31.89 -6.06 20.98
CA TYR A 982 -32.20 -4.70 20.56
C TYR A 982 -32.24 -4.54 19.02
N THR A 983 -31.18 -4.96 18.32
CA THR A 983 -31.10 -4.79 16.86
C THR A 983 -32.15 -5.62 16.12
N ARG A 984 -32.50 -6.83 16.60
CA ARG A 984 -33.66 -7.58 16.07
C ARG A 984 -34.94 -6.76 16.19
N THR A 985 -35.25 -6.23 17.38
CA THR A 985 -36.44 -5.41 17.61
C THR A 985 -36.47 -4.18 16.69
N LEU A 986 -35.32 -3.55 16.45
CA LEU A 986 -35.20 -2.36 15.60
C LEU A 986 -35.48 -2.62 14.11
N VAL A 987 -35.04 -3.77 13.57
CA VAL A 987 -35.19 -4.09 12.14
C VAL A 987 -36.51 -4.77 11.78
N ASN A 988 -37.30 -5.24 12.76
CA ASN A 988 -38.51 -6.04 12.55
C ASN A 988 -39.47 -5.49 11.47
N GLU A 989 -39.80 -4.20 11.50
CA GLU A 989 -40.71 -3.60 10.51
C GLU A 989 -40.02 -3.33 9.17
N ALA A 990 -38.72 -3.00 9.18
CA ALA A 990 -37.93 -2.83 7.95
C ALA A 990 -37.84 -4.16 7.17
N VAL A 991 -37.61 -5.29 7.85
CA VAL A 991 -37.58 -6.64 7.23
C VAL A 991 -38.90 -6.96 6.54
N LYS A 992 -40.04 -6.64 7.17
CA LYS A 992 -41.38 -6.82 6.57
C LYS A 992 -41.61 -5.89 5.38
N SER A 993 -41.11 -4.65 5.45
CA SER A 993 -41.25 -3.63 4.41
C SER A 993 -40.47 -3.98 3.13
N VAL A 994 -39.22 -4.47 3.26
CA VAL A 994 -38.40 -4.81 2.10
C VAL A 994 -38.78 -6.16 1.47
N GLY A 995 -39.18 -7.13 2.30
CA GLY A 995 -39.55 -8.49 1.88
C GLY A 995 -38.41 -9.31 1.27
N TRP A 996 -38.70 -10.57 0.97
CA TRP A 996 -37.76 -11.53 0.37
C TRP A 996 -37.92 -11.69 -1.15
N ASP A 997 -38.86 -10.99 -1.77
CA ASP A 997 -39.16 -11.11 -3.19
C ASP A 997 -38.84 -9.78 -3.89
N VAL A 998 -38.06 -9.84 -4.97
CA VAL A 998 -37.57 -8.67 -5.71
C VAL A 998 -38.43 -8.47 -6.95
N PRO A 999 -39.09 -7.31 -7.13
CA PRO A 999 -39.86 -7.02 -8.34
C PRO A 999 -38.96 -6.87 -9.57
N GLU A 1000 -39.46 -7.26 -10.74
CA GLU A 1000 -38.75 -7.07 -12.03
C GLU A 1000 -38.56 -5.57 -12.34
N ASP A 1001 -39.60 -4.76 -12.11
CA ASP A 1001 -39.55 -3.28 -12.18
C ASP A 1001 -39.02 -2.65 -10.87
N GLY A 1002 -38.10 -3.32 -10.16
CA GLY A 1002 -37.69 -2.96 -8.80
C GLY A 1002 -36.93 -1.63 -8.68
N GLU A 1003 -37.45 -0.72 -7.84
CA GLU A 1003 -36.79 0.54 -7.43
C GLU A 1003 -35.35 0.28 -6.93
N HIS A 1004 -34.35 0.84 -7.62
CA HIS A 1004 -32.90 0.56 -7.40
C HIS A 1004 -32.49 0.71 -5.92
N MET A 1005 -32.78 1.86 -5.31
CA MET A 1005 -32.47 2.14 -3.90
C MET A 1005 -33.18 1.17 -2.93
N LYS A 1006 -34.37 0.68 -3.27
CA LYS A 1006 -35.12 -0.28 -2.45
C LYS A 1006 -34.53 -1.68 -2.51
N ASN A 1007 -33.89 -2.04 -3.62
CA ASN A 1007 -33.12 -3.28 -3.71
C ASN A 1007 -31.84 -3.22 -2.87
N LEU A 1008 -31.13 -2.08 -2.86
CA LEU A 1008 -29.98 -1.83 -1.99
C LEU A 1008 -30.36 -1.81 -0.50
N LEU A 1009 -31.49 -1.19 -0.16
CA LEU A 1009 -32.09 -1.27 1.18
C LEU A 1009 -32.43 -2.72 1.56
N ARG A 1010 -33.07 -3.49 0.67
CA ARG A 1010 -33.46 -4.88 0.94
C ARG A 1010 -32.26 -5.74 1.32
N THR A 1011 -31.18 -5.71 0.54
CA THR A 1011 -29.98 -6.51 0.85
C THR A 1011 -29.37 -6.08 2.17
N THR A 1012 -29.28 -4.77 2.44
CA THR A 1012 -28.76 -4.20 3.68
C THR A 1012 -29.56 -4.61 4.92
N ILE A 1013 -30.89 -4.51 4.86
CA ILE A 1013 -31.80 -4.87 5.96
C ILE A 1013 -31.82 -6.37 6.23
N LEU A 1014 -31.90 -7.20 5.18
CA LEU A 1014 -31.90 -8.65 5.34
C LEU A 1014 -30.53 -9.15 5.85
N ASP A 1015 -29.42 -8.61 5.34
CA ASP A 1015 -28.09 -8.94 5.85
C ASP A 1015 -27.90 -8.51 7.31
N LEU A 1016 -28.33 -7.30 7.68
CA LEU A 1016 -28.31 -6.84 9.07
C LEU A 1016 -29.12 -7.79 9.96
N ALA A 1017 -30.40 -8.03 9.62
CA ALA A 1017 -31.30 -8.87 10.39
C ALA A 1017 -30.81 -10.31 10.54
N CYS A 1018 -30.35 -10.95 9.46
CA CYS A 1018 -29.79 -12.30 9.49
C CYS A 1018 -28.46 -12.35 10.27
N SER A 1019 -27.57 -11.36 10.13
CA SER A 1019 -26.31 -11.32 10.90
C SER A 1019 -26.52 -11.18 12.41
N PHE A 1020 -27.64 -10.58 12.83
CA PHE A 1020 -28.10 -10.52 14.21
C PHE A 1020 -29.03 -11.68 14.59
N GLY A 1021 -29.25 -12.65 13.70
CA GLY A 1021 -30.01 -13.87 13.98
C GLY A 1021 -31.52 -13.68 14.13
N HIS A 1022 -32.12 -12.74 13.39
CA HIS A 1022 -33.58 -12.62 13.26
C HIS A 1022 -34.16 -13.94 12.74
N GLU A 1023 -35.02 -14.59 13.52
CA GLU A 1023 -35.41 -16.00 13.32
C GLU A 1023 -36.05 -16.25 11.96
N GLU A 1024 -36.98 -15.39 11.53
CA GLU A 1024 -37.61 -15.50 10.21
C GLU A 1024 -36.63 -15.24 9.06
N CYS A 1025 -35.59 -14.41 9.29
CA CYS A 1025 -34.58 -14.13 8.28
C CYS A 1025 -33.69 -15.35 8.04
N LEU A 1026 -33.14 -15.93 9.12
CA LEU A 1026 -32.33 -17.15 9.06
C LEU A 1026 -33.13 -18.33 8.48
N LYS A 1027 -34.41 -18.45 8.83
CA LYS A 1027 -35.29 -19.49 8.31
C LYS A 1027 -35.51 -19.37 6.80
N GLU A 1028 -35.85 -18.19 6.29
CA GLU A 1028 -36.00 -17.97 4.84
C GLU A 1028 -34.68 -18.17 4.09
N ALA A 1029 -33.56 -17.65 4.62
CA ALA A 1029 -32.24 -17.87 4.04
C ALA A 1029 -31.89 -19.37 3.96
N SER A 1030 -32.11 -20.12 5.04
CA SER A 1030 -31.89 -21.57 5.10
C SER A 1030 -32.76 -22.33 4.09
N GLN A 1031 -34.06 -22.00 4.00
CA GLN A 1031 -34.98 -22.66 3.08
C GLN A 1031 -34.63 -22.37 1.61
N ARG A 1032 -34.38 -21.11 1.25
CA ARG A 1032 -33.99 -20.72 -0.11
C ARG A 1032 -32.62 -21.30 -0.50
N PHE A 1033 -31.67 -21.36 0.43
CA PHE A 1033 -30.35 -22.00 0.23
C PHE A 1033 -30.46 -23.51 -0.01
N LEU A 1034 -31.20 -24.24 0.84
CA LEU A 1034 -31.34 -25.69 0.70
C LEU A 1034 -32.13 -26.08 -0.56
N GLY A 1035 -33.10 -25.25 -0.98
CA GLY A 1035 -33.79 -25.40 -2.26
C GLY A 1035 -32.85 -25.23 -3.45
N TRP A 1036 -32.14 -24.11 -3.52
CA TRP A 1036 -31.12 -23.86 -4.55
C TRP A 1036 -30.07 -24.96 -4.62
N LEU A 1037 -29.54 -25.40 -3.46
CA LEU A 1037 -28.44 -26.34 -3.40
C LEU A 1037 -28.83 -27.75 -3.85
N ASN A 1038 -30.03 -28.24 -3.45
CA ASN A 1038 -30.45 -29.62 -3.65
C ASN A 1038 -31.47 -29.82 -4.79
N ASN A 1039 -32.35 -28.84 -5.05
CA ASN A 1039 -33.36 -28.92 -6.11
C ASN A 1039 -32.92 -28.18 -7.38
N GLY A 1040 -32.07 -27.15 -7.24
CA GLY A 1040 -31.73 -26.21 -8.32
C GLY A 1040 -32.63 -24.97 -8.38
N ASP A 1041 -33.36 -24.66 -7.31
CA ASP A 1041 -34.26 -23.50 -7.25
C ASP A 1041 -33.51 -22.17 -7.49
N ILE A 1042 -34.12 -21.25 -8.26
CA ILE A 1042 -33.48 -20.00 -8.67
C ILE A 1042 -33.59 -18.94 -7.56
N ILE A 1043 -32.47 -18.30 -7.21
CA ILE A 1043 -32.42 -17.16 -6.29
C ILE A 1043 -32.10 -15.88 -7.10
N HIS A 1044 -32.85 -14.80 -6.86
CA HIS A 1044 -32.60 -13.49 -7.45
C HIS A 1044 -31.20 -12.95 -7.09
N PRO A 1045 -30.40 -12.41 -8.04
CA PRO A 1045 -29.01 -12.00 -7.82
C PRO A 1045 -28.72 -11.18 -6.55
N ASP A 1046 -29.59 -10.22 -6.21
CA ASP A 1046 -29.48 -9.41 -4.99
C ASP A 1046 -29.46 -10.23 -3.70
N LEU A 1047 -30.28 -11.28 -3.64
CA LEU A 1047 -30.48 -12.08 -2.44
C LEU A 1047 -29.39 -13.14 -2.25
N ARG A 1048 -28.63 -13.48 -3.30
CA ARG A 1048 -27.66 -14.60 -3.28
C ARG A 1048 -26.61 -14.44 -2.19
N SER A 1049 -26.05 -13.24 -2.02
CA SER A 1049 -25.06 -12.99 -0.96
C SER A 1049 -25.61 -13.28 0.44
N VAL A 1050 -26.85 -12.87 0.73
CA VAL A 1050 -27.53 -13.12 2.02
C VAL A 1050 -27.88 -14.60 2.16
N VAL A 1051 -28.56 -15.18 1.16
CA VAL A 1051 -29.02 -16.58 1.17
C VAL A 1051 -27.86 -17.55 1.29
N TYR A 1052 -26.75 -17.34 0.58
CA TYR A 1052 -25.59 -18.22 0.66
C TYR A 1052 -24.84 -18.07 2.00
N THR A 1053 -24.61 -16.84 2.47
CA THR A 1053 -23.89 -16.57 3.73
C THR A 1053 -24.60 -17.17 4.93
N TYR A 1054 -25.90 -16.88 5.10
CA TYR A 1054 -26.64 -17.35 6.28
C TYR A 1054 -27.22 -18.75 6.10
N GLY A 1055 -27.50 -19.17 4.87
CA GLY A 1055 -27.92 -20.54 4.56
C GLY A 1055 -26.83 -21.57 4.85
N ILE A 1056 -25.57 -21.30 4.49
CA ILE A 1056 -24.45 -22.20 4.79
C ILE A 1056 -24.07 -22.19 6.28
N GLN A 1057 -24.44 -21.16 7.02
CA GLN A 1057 -24.32 -21.10 8.49
C GLN A 1057 -25.47 -21.82 9.22
N SER A 1058 -26.57 -22.14 8.54
CA SER A 1058 -27.78 -22.72 9.14
C SER A 1058 -27.69 -24.23 9.43
N GLY A 1059 -26.56 -24.68 9.96
CA GLY A 1059 -26.36 -26.07 10.43
C GLY A 1059 -26.18 -27.13 9.35
N VAL A 1060 -25.80 -26.74 8.12
CA VAL A 1060 -25.60 -27.68 7.01
C VAL A 1060 -24.30 -28.51 7.16
N SER A 1061 -24.23 -29.65 6.49
CA SER A 1061 -23.09 -30.57 6.65
C SER A 1061 -21.86 -30.13 5.85
N VAL A 1062 -20.68 -30.68 6.19
CA VAL A 1062 -19.47 -30.49 5.37
C VAL A 1062 -19.66 -31.03 3.95
N ALA A 1063 -20.50 -32.05 3.76
CA ALA A 1063 -20.85 -32.55 2.43
C ALA A 1063 -21.73 -31.57 1.64
N ASP A 1064 -22.49 -30.69 2.31
CA ASP A 1064 -23.22 -29.59 1.66
C ASP A 1064 -22.27 -28.44 1.31
N TRP A 1065 -21.28 -28.16 2.16
CA TRP A 1065 -20.17 -27.25 1.82
C TRP A 1065 -19.38 -27.76 0.60
N ASP A 1066 -19.12 -29.08 0.50
CA ASP A 1066 -18.47 -29.69 -0.66
C ASP A 1066 -19.32 -29.56 -1.95
N LYS A 1067 -20.66 -29.57 -1.87
CA LYS A 1067 -21.54 -29.24 -3.02
C LYS A 1067 -21.38 -27.78 -3.45
N VAL A 1068 -21.25 -26.83 -2.52
CA VAL A 1068 -21.01 -25.41 -2.83
C VAL A 1068 -19.62 -25.23 -3.47
N LEU A 1069 -18.61 -25.95 -2.99
CA LEU A 1069 -17.26 -25.94 -3.58
C LEU A 1069 -17.26 -26.45 -5.02
N GLU A 1070 -18.05 -27.49 -5.30
CA GLU A 1070 -18.20 -28.02 -6.65
C GLU A 1070 -18.95 -27.04 -7.58
N ARG A 1071 -19.97 -26.31 -7.08
CA ARG A 1071 -20.57 -25.19 -7.83
C ARG A 1071 -19.56 -24.07 -8.10
N PHE A 1072 -18.75 -23.69 -7.11
CA PHE A 1072 -17.69 -22.67 -7.26
C PHE A 1072 -16.60 -23.04 -8.29
N ARG A 1073 -16.32 -24.33 -8.49
CA ARG A 1073 -15.45 -24.83 -9.56
C ARG A 1073 -16.08 -24.72 -10.94
N GLN A 1074 -17.39 -24.97 -11.03
CA GLN A 1074 -18.14 -24.98 -12.28
C GLN A 1074 -18.57 -23.58 -12.74
N GLU A 1075 -18.63 -22.62 -11.81
CA GLU A 1075 -19.01 -21.23 -12.06
C GLU A 1075 -17.98 -20.46 -12.91
N ASN A 1076 -18.49 -19.62 -13.81
CA ASN A 1076 -17.74 -18.86 -14.81
C ASN A 1076 -18.08 -17.36 -14.78
N ASP A 1077 -19.24 -16.97 -14.21
CA ASP A 1077 -19.52 -15.59 -13.88
C ASP A 1077 -18.66 -15.16 -12.70
N ALA A 1078 -17.78 -14.17 -12.91
CA ALA A 1078 -16.83 -13.74 -11.89
C ALA A 1078 -17.51 -13.10 -10.67
N ASN A 1079 -18.64 -12.40 -10.84
CA ASN A 1079 -19.39 -11.81 -9.74
C ASN A 1079 -20.07 -12.90 -8.90
N GLU A 1080 -20.70 -13.90 -9.52
CA GLU A 1080 -21.29 -15.06 -8.85
C GLU A 1080 -20.22 -15.91 -8.15
N LYS A 1081 -19.07 -16.13 -8.79
CA LYS A 1081 -17.93 -16.86 -8.20
C LYS A 1081 -17.41 -16.16 -6.93
N THR A 1082 -17.39 -14.83 -6.88
CA THR A 1082 -17.09 -14.09 -5.63
C THR A 1082 -18.16 -14.34 -4.54
N LYS A 1083 -19.46 -14.31 -4.86
CA LYS A 1083 -20.53 -14.63 -3.88
C LYS A 1083 -20.37 -16.04 -3.30
N LEU A 1084 -20.04 -17.01 -4.15
CA LEU A 1084 -19.78 -18.40 -3.74
C LEU A 1084 -18.50 -18.54 -2.88
N MET A 1085 -17.45 -17.75 -3.14
CA MET A 1085 -16.25 -17.71 -2.30
C MET A 1085 -16.54 -17.16 -0.90
N VAL A 1086 -17.32 -16.08 -0.80
CA VAL A 1086 -17.78 -15.52 0.48
C VAL A 1086 -18.60 -16.55 1.26
N ALA A 1087 -19.50 -17.28 0.58
CA ALA A 1087 -20.26 -18.36 1.20
C ALA A 1087 -19.37 -19.50 1.72
N LEU A 1088 -18.41 -19.98 0.91
CA LEU A 1088 -17.45 -21.01 1.34
C LEU A 1088 -16.64 -20.58 2.57
N ALA A 1089 -16.21 -19.31 2.62
CA ALA A 1089 -15.53 -18.71 3.76
C ALA A 1089 -16.44 -18.46 4.99
N SER A 1090 -17.77 -18.48 4.82
CA SER A 1090 -18.74 -18.17 5.88
C SER A 1090 -19.15 -19.39 6.74
N TYR A 1091 -18.67 -20.59 6.42
CA TYR A 1091 -19.06 -21.83 7.12
C TYR A 1091 -18.47 -21.91 8.55
N PRO A 1092 -19.27 -22.23 9.59
CA PRO A 1092 -18.85 -22.19 10.99
C PRO A 1092 -17.99 -23.41 11.39
N SER A 1093 -16.74 -23.44 10.92
CA SER A 1093 -15.77 -24.51 11.23
C SER A 1093 -14.34 -24.08 10.89
N GLN A 1094 -13.53 -23.78 11.91
CA GLN A 1094 -12.09 -23.46 11.77
C GLN A 1094 -11.32 -24.53 10.97
N ARG A 1095 -11.69 -25.81 11.12
CA ARG A 1095 -11.08 -26.91 10.36
C ARG A 1095 -11.41 -26.87 8.87
N THR A 1096 -12.63 -26.46 8.52
CA THR A 1096 -13.03 -26.25 7.12
C THR A 1096 -12.38 -24.99 6.56
N MET A 1097 -12.21 -23.95 7.39
CA MET A 1097 -11.54 -22.71 7.01
C MET A 1097 -10.06 -22.93 6.69
N ARG A 1098 -9.30 -23.64 7.53
CA ARG A 1098 -7.91 -24.02 7.20
C ARG A 1098 -7.83 -24.81 5.88
N ARG A 1099 -8.69 -25.82 5.69
CA ARG A 1099 -8.81 -26.57 4.42
C ARG A 1099 -9.05 -25.64 3.20
N PHE A 1100 -9.85 -24.58 3.35
CA PHE A 1100 -10.14 -23.66 2.25
C PHE A 1100 -8.98 -22.69 1.98
N LEU A 1101 -8.28 -22.24 3.02
CA LEU A 1101 -7.04 -21.47 2.90
C LEU A 1101 -5.92 -22.29 2.22
N ASP A 1102 -5.77 -23.57 2.57
CA ASP A 1102 -4.83 -24.48 1.90
C ASP A 1102 -5.18 -24.65 0.41
N MET A 1103 -6.48 -24.74 0.09
CA MET A 1103 -6.99 -24.79 -1.28
C MET A 1103 -6.82 -23.46 -2.05
N SER A 1104 -6.69 -22.32 -1.38
CA SER A 1104 -6.53 -21.00 -2.02
C SER A 1104 -5.22 -20.85 -2.80
N TRP A 1105 -4.25 -21.73 -2.56
CA TRP A 1105 -2.99 -21.73 -3.30
C TRP A 1105 -3.13 -22.25 -4.74
N ASP A 1106 -4.15 -23.07 -5.03
CA ASP A 1106 -4.40 -23.63 -6.37
C ASP A 1106 -4.99 -22.58 -7.34
N THR A 1107 -4.16 -22.15 -8.29
CA THR A 1107 -4.53 -21.19 -9.35
C THR A 1107 -5.67 -21.64 -10.25
N ALA A 1108 -5.95 -22.95 -10.37
CA ALA A 1108 -7.07 -23.46 -11.15
C ALA A 1108 -8.40 -23.30 -10.40
N LEU A 1109 -8.37 -23.23 -9.07
CA LEU A 1109 -9.53 -23.06 -8.21
C LEU A 1109 -9.81 -21.56 -7.94
N ILE A 1110 -8.80 -20.84 -7.46
CA ILE A 1110 -8.82 -19.41 -7.11
C ILE A 1110 -7.70 -18.70 -7.88
N ARG A 1111 -8.05 -17.71 -8.73
CA ARG A 1111 -7.04 -16.91 -9.48
C ARG A 1111 -6.13 -16.18 -8.48
N THR A 1112 -4.85 -15.96 -8.83
CA THR A 1112 -3.87 -15.30 -7.93
C THR A 1112 -4.38 -13.97 -7.35
N GLN A 1113 -5.05 -13.14 -8.18
CA GLN A 1113 -5.66 -11.87 -7.79
C GLN A 1113 -6.76 -11.98 -6.70
N ASP A 1114 -7.33 -13.17 -6.50
CA ASP A 1114 -8.46 -13.44 -5.60
C ASP A 1114 -8.04 -14.15 -4.30
N GLN A 1115 -6.77 -14.57 -4.18
CA GLN A 1115 -6.28 -15.30 -2.99
C GLN A 1115 -6.28 -14.43 -1.72
N LEU A 1116 -5.81 -13.18 -1.81
CA LEU A 1116 -5.80 -12.25 -0.66
C LEU A 1116 -7.22 -11.95 -0.17
N SER A 1117 -8.16 -11.75 -1.10
CA SER A 1117 -9.59 -11.62 -0.80
C SER A 1117 -10.15 -12.87 -0.11
N CYS A 1118 -9.77 -14.08 -0.54
CA CYS A 1118 -10.15 -15.32 0.13
C CYS A 1118 -9.69 -15.36 1.59
N ILE A 1119 -8.46 -14.94 1.88
CA ILE A 1119 -7.92 -14.83 3.25
C ILE A 1119 -8.73 -13.80 4.07
N GLN A 1120 -9.03 -12.62 3.50
CA GLN A 1120 -9.85 -11.60 4.16
C GLN A 1120 -11.28 -12.09 4.45
N TYR A 1121 -11.93 -12.81 3.54
CA TYR A 1121 -13.27 -13.37 3.77
C TYR A 1121 -13.27 -14.47 4.84
N VAL A 1122 -12.21 -15.29 4.93
CA VAL A 1122 -12.06 -16.26 6.03
C VAL A 1122 -11.82 -15.55 7.36
N ALA A 1123 -11.03 -14.47 7.38
CA ALA A 1123 -10.85 -13.67 8.60
C ALA A 1123 -12.14 -12.96 9.06
N ALA A 1124 -13.01 -12.59 8.13
CA ALA A 1124 -14.32 -12.01 8.42
C ALA A 1124 -15.32 -13.03 9.01
N ASN A 1125 -15.03 -14.32 9.01
CA ASN A 1125 -15.79 -15.35 9.72
C ASN A 1125 -15.22 -15.52 11.14
N ARG A 1126 -16.08 -15.52 12.18
CA ARG A 1126 -15.67 -15.74 13.59
C ARG A 1126 -14.90 -17.05 13.76
N ASP A 1127 -15.34 -18.11 13.10
CA ASP A 1127 -14.67 -19.42 13.16
C ASP A 1127 -13.43 -19.51 12.22
N GLY A 1128 -13.23 -18.51 11.36
CA GLY A 1128 -12.11 -18.43 10.43
C GLY A 1128 -10.99 -17.45 10.83
N GLU A 1129 -11.27 -16.45 11.67
CA GLU A 1129 -10.33 -15.41 12.13
C GLU A 1129 -8.97 -15.97 12.55
N GLN A 1130 -8.94 -16.89 13.53
CA GLN A 1130 -7.71 -17.52 13.99
C GLN A 1130 -7.01 -18.32 12.87
N ALA A 1131 -7.77 -19.01 12.01
CA ALA A 1131 -7.21 -19.79 10.91
C ALA A 1131 -6.53 -18.91 9.84
N ALA A 1132 -7.12 -17.76 9.51
CA ALA A 1132 -6.53 -16.80 8.58
C ALA A 1132 -5.24 -16.18 9.16
N TRP A 1133 -5.25 -15.81 10.45
CA TRP A 1133 -4.08 -15.23 11.11
C TRP A 1133 -2.92 -16.21 11.26
N GLU A 1134 -3.20 -17.46 11.62
CA GLU A 1134 -2.23 -18.57 11.60
C GLU A 1134 -1.64 -18.74 10.20
N HIS A 1135 -2.49 -18.89 9.18
CA HIS A 1135 -2.06 -19.14 7.80
C HIS A 1135 -1.17 -18.02 7.24
N VAL A 1136 -1.49 -16.75 7.53
CA VAL A 1136 -0.68 -15.60 7.09
C VAL A 1136 0.68 -15.57 7.80
N ARG A 1137 0.74 -15.82 9.12
CA ARG A 1137 2.03 -15.85 9.83
C ARG A 1137 2.92 -17.02 9.41
N GLU A 1138 2.32 -18.19 9.18
CA GLU A 1138 3.00 -19.41 8.74
C GLU A 1138 3.51 -19.32 7.30
N ASN A 1139 2.78 -18.63 6.41
CA ASN A 1139 3.09 -18.54 4.97
C ASN A 1139 3.61 -17.16 4.52
N TRP A 1140 3.92 -16.22 5.43
CA TRP A 1140 4.30 -14.84 5.04
C TRP A 1140 5.44 -14.76 4.00
N PRO A 1141 6.56 -15.49 4.11
CA PRO A 1141 7.60 -15.46 3.08
C PRO A 1141 7.09 -15.88 1.69
N ARG A 1142 6.21 -16.89 1.64
CA ARG A 1142 5.59 -17.42 0.41
C ARG A 1142 4.52 -16.48 -0.17
N LEU A 1143 3.88 -15.66 0.66
CA LEU A 1143 3.01 -14.57 0.21
C LEU A 1143 3.86 -13.43 -0.38
N VAL A 1144 4.95 -13.04 0.27
CA VAL A 1144 5.89 -12.02 -0.22
C VAL A 1144 6.57 -12.47 -1.52
N GLU A 1145 6.94 -13.74 -1.65
CA GLU A 1145 7.43 -14.35 -2.88
C GLU A 1145 6.41 -14.28 -4.03
N ARG A 1146 5.15 -14.64 -3.76
CA ARG A 1146 4.08 -14.70 -4.77
C ARG A 1146 3.59 -13.33 -5.26
N PHE A 1147 3.51 -12.34 -4.37
CA PHE A 1147 2.92 -11.02 -4.67
C PHE A 1147 3.96 -9.91 -4.78
N GLY A 1148 5.10 -10.02 -4.08
CA GLY A 1148 6.06 -8.96 -3.85
C GLY A 1148 5.67 -8.07 -2.66
N ILE A 1149 6.65 -7.62 -1.87
CA ILE A 1149 6.41 -6.75 -0.70
C ILE A 1149 5.87 -5.36 -1.09
N GLY A 1150 6.05 -4.95 -2.35
CA GLY A 1150 5.48 -3.72 -2.92
C GLY A 1150 4.02 -3.83 -3.38
N GLU A 1151 3.35 -4.97 -3.17
CA GLU A 1151 1.95 -5.14 -3.59
C GLU A 1151 0.98 -4.57 -2.54
N ARG A 1152 0.12 -3.63 -2.96
CA ARG A 1152 -0.75 -2.84 -2.06
C ARG A 1152 -1.79 -3.68 -1.33
N ASN A 1153 -2.33 -4.74 -1.95
CA ASN A 1153 -3.36 -5.57 -1.33
C ASN A 1153 -2.76 -6.51 -0.27
N LEU A 1154 -1.53 -7.00 -0.45
CA LEU A 1154 -0.79 -7.77 0.55
C LEU A 1154 -0.59 -6.94 1.84
N GLY A 1155 -0.27 -5.64 1.69
CA GLY A 1155 -0.23 -4.69 2.81
C GLY A 1155 -1.61 -4.48 3.46
N ARG A 1156 -2.63 -4.13 2.67
CA ARG A 1156 -4.00 -3.83 3.13
C ARG A 1156 -4.75 -5.04 3.71
N MET A 1157 -4.30 -6.26 3.41
CA MET A 1157 -4.79 -7.48 4.05
C MET A 1157 -4.53 -7.48 5.57
N ILE A 1158 -3.42 -6.92 6.06
CA ILE A 1158 -3.04 -6.98 7.47
C ILE A 1158 -4.06 -6.30 8.41
N PRO A 1159 -4.45 -5.01 8.24
CA PRO A 1159 -5.51 -4.41 9.05
C PRO A 1159 -6.87 -5.09 8.84
N SER A 1160 -7.11 -5.70 7.67
CA SER A 1160 -8.35 -6.43 7.39
C SER A 1160 -8.48 -7.72 8.22
N ILE A 1161 -7.40 -8.50 8.35
CA ILE A 1161 -7.43 -9.79 9.08
C ILE A 1161 -7.27 -9.62 10.59
N THR A 1162 -6.73 -8.49 11.05
CA THR A 1162 -6.47 -8.21 12.48
C THR A 1162 -7.50 -7.27 13.12
N GLY A 1163 -8.32 -6.55 12.35
CA GLY A 1163 -9.24 -5.51 12.83
C GLY A 1163 -10.36 -5.93 13.80
N ARG A 1164 -10.45 -7.22 14.17
CA ARG A 1164 -11.33 -7.75 15.24
C ARG A 1164 -10.61 -8.05 16.54
N PHE A 1165 -9.30 -7.99 16.55
CA PHE A 1165 -8.50 -8.23 17.75
C PHE A 1165 -8.78 -7.15 18.80
N THR A 1166 -8.94 -7.60 20.04
CA THR A 1166 -9.60 -6.88 21.15
C THR A 1166 -8.88 -7.09 22.48
N THR A 1167 -7.65 -7.62 22.47
CA THR A 1167 -6.88 -7.94 23.67
C THR A 1167 -5.40 -7.58 23.51
N PRO A 1168 -4.69 -7.19 24.59
CA PRO A 1168 -3.25 -6.87 24.52
C PRO A 1168 -2.39 -8.01 23.98
N ALA A 1169 -2.72 -9.26 24.29
CA ALA A 1169 -2.01 -10.42 23.75
C ALA A 1169 -2.06 -10.49 22.21
N ARG A 1170 -3.16 -10.04 21.59
CA ARG A 1170 -3.26 -9.94 20.12
C ARG A 1170 -2.50 -8.78 19.51
N LEU A 1171 -2.34 -7.68 20.26
CA LEU A 1171 -1.48 -6.56 19.86
C LEU A 1171 -0.03 -7.05 19.81
N THR A 1172 0.46 -7.70 20.88
CA THR A 1172 1.80 -8.30 20.92
C THR A 1172 2.02 -9.39 19.88
N GLU A 1173 1.02 -10.24 19.59
CA GLU A 1173 1.10 -11.20 18.47
C GLU A 1173 1.37 -10.52 17.10
N LEU A 1174 0.93 -9.27 16.92
CA LEU A 1174 1.13 -8.47 15.70
C LEU A 1174 2.46 -7.69 15.73
N GLU A 1175 2.84 -7.15 16.89
CA GLU A 1175 4.13 -6.50 17.14
C GLU A 1175 5.28 -7.48 16.89
N ASP A 1176 5.22 -8.69 17.45
CA ASP A 1176 6.18 -9.78 17.21
C ASP A 1176 6.26 -10.17 15.72
N PHE A 1177 5.12 -10.17 15.02
CA PHE A 1177 5.07 -10.48 13.58
C PHE A 1177 5.75 -9.39 12.74
N PHE A 1178 5.59 -8.11 13.09
CA PHE A 1178 6.29 -7.02 12.42
C PHE A 1178 7.78 -6.97 12.79
N ALA A 1179 8.15 -7.24 14.04
CA ALA A 1179 9.54 -7.35 14.46
C ALA A 1179 10.29 -8.49 13.73
N ARG A 1180 9.59 -9.60 13.46
CA ARG A 1180 10.12 -10.73 12.67
C ARG A 1180 10.24 -10.42 11.17
N TYR A 1181 9.40 -9.54 10.63
CA TYR A 1181 9.37 -9.21 9.20
C TYR A 1181 9.37 -7.68 9.01
N PRO A 1182 10.44 -6.97 9.39
CA PRO A 1182 10.45 -5.50 9.49
C PRO A 1182 10.16 -4.81 8.15
N GLU A 1183 10.65 -5.37 7.05
CA GLU A 1183 10.38 -4.88 5.69
C GLU A 1183 8.88 -4.87 5.38
N ALA A 1184 8.34 -3.67 5.12
CA ALA A 1184 6.91 -3.42 4.96
C ALA A 1184 6.48 -3.11 3.51
N GLY A 1185 7.41 -2.67 2.65
CA GLY A 1185 7.13 -2.29 1.26
C GLY A 1185 5.98 -1.29 1.15
N ALA A 1186 5.00 -1.55 0.28
CA ALA A 1186 3.82 -0.70 0.10
C ALA A 1186 2.75 -0.86 1.22
N GLY A 1187 3.06 -1.61 2.28
CA GLY A 1187 2.19 -1.85 3.43
C GLY A 1187 2.54 -1.08 4.70
N ALA A 1188 3.52 -0.16 4.67
CA ALA A 1188 4.03 0.52 5.87
C ALA A 1188 2.92 1.22 6.68
N THR A 1189 2.07 2.01 6.04
CA THR A 1189 0.94 2.69 6.68
C THR A 1189 -0.17 1.72 7.09
N ALA A 1190 -0.44 0.68 6.29
CA ALA A 1190 -1.40 -0.37 6.64
C ALA A 1190 -0.99 -1.13 7.92
N ARG A 1191 0.32 -1.26 8.21
CA ARG A 1191 0.83 -1.82 9.48
C ARG A 1191 0.59 -0.89 10.68
N ARG A 1192 0.81 0.43 10.52
CA ARG A 1192 0.49 1.43 11.57
C ARG A 1192 -1.00 1.39 11.92
N GLN A 1193 -1.84 1.47 10.89
CA GLN A 1193 -3.31 1.35 11.02
C GLN A 1193 -3.73 0.03 11.68
N ALA A 1194 -3.06 -1.09 11.42
CA ALA A 1194 -3.36 -2.37 12.06
C ALA A 1194 -3.11 -2.34 13.58
N LEU A 1195 -2.01 -1.77 14.05
CA LEU A 1195 -1.73 -1.60 15.50
C LEU A 1195 -2.74 -0.64 16.14
N GLU A 1196 -2.97 0.52 15.52
CA GLU A 1196 -3.92 1.54 16.00
C GLU A 1196 -5.34 0.98 16.11
N ASN A 1197 -5.81 0.19 15.13
CA ASN A 1197 -7.13 -0.43 15.17
C ASN A 1197 -7.30 -1.39 16.36
N ILE A 1198 -6.27 -2.19 16.70
CA ILE A 1198 -6.32 -3.10 17.85
C ILE A 1198 -6.31 -2.30 19.16
N GLN A 1199 -5.47 -1.26 19.26
CA GLN A 1199 -5.46 -0.40 20.43
C GLN A 1199 -6.80 0.32 20.61
N ASN A 1200 -7.38 0.85 19.54
CA ASN A 1200 -8.71 1.47 19.54
C ASN A 1200 -9.80 0.49 20.00
N ASN A 1201 -9.76 -0.76 19.55
CA ASN A 1201 -10.68 -1.81 19.97
C ASN A 1201 -10.56 -2.14 21.48
N ILE A 1202 -9.34 -2.17 22.03
CA ILE A 1202 -9.08 -2.37 23.47
C ILE A 1202 -9.59 -1.16 24.25
N SER A 1203 -9.14 0.05 23.90
CA SER A 1203 -9.57 1.33 24.49
C SER A 1203 -11.10 1.47 24.49
N TRP A 1204 -11.77 1.06 23.41
CA TRP A 1204 -13.24 1.11 23.31
C TRP A 1204 -13.91 0.19 24.34
N LEU A 1205 -13.45 -1.04 24.50
CA LEU A 1205 -14.02 -1.99 25.45
C LEU A 1205 -13.86 -1.51 26.91
N GLU A 1206 -12.68 -1.01 27.26
CA GLU A 1206 -12.40 -0.48 28.60
C GLU A 1206 -13.24 0.75 28.95
N ARG A 1207 -13.49 1.63 27.98
CA ARG A 1207 -14.19 2.91 28.18
C ARG A 1207 -15.71 2.81 28.04
N ASN A 1208 -16.21 1.99 27.11
CA ASN A 1208 -17.61 2.08 26.63
C ASN A 1208 -18.50 0.87 26.98
N GLU A 1209 -17.96 -0.34 27.20
CA GLU A 1209 -18.77 -1.56 27.34
C GLU A 1209 -19.85 -1.43 28.42
N ALA A 1210 -19.47 -0.99 29.63
CA ALA A 1210 -20.40 -0.89 30.75
C ALA A 1210 -21.50 0.19 30.55
N ASN A 1211 -21.26 1.21 29.72
CA ASN A 1211 -22.28 2.21 29.35
C ASN A 1211 -23.29 1.58 28.38
N VAL A 1212 -22.80 0.96 27.30
CA VAL A 1212 -23.61 0.25 26.30
C VAL A 1212 -24.43 -0.86 26.95
N ALA A 1213 -23.80 -1.69 27.79
CA ALA A 1213 -24.43 -2.79 28.52
C ALA A 1213 -25.47 -2.34 29.56
N LYS A 1214 -25.41 -1.09 30.03
CA LYS A 1214 -26.45 -0.46 30.87
C LYS A 1214 -27.61 0.02 30.00
N TRP A 1215 -27.34 0.82 28.97
CA TRP A 1215 -28.37 1.40 28.09
C TRP A 1215 -29.25 0.33 27.45
N LEU A 1216 -28.64 -0.77 26.97
CA LEU A 1216 -29.36 -1.90 26.36
C LEU A 1216 -30.33 -2.63 27.32
N LYS A 1217 -30.23 -2.40 28.63
CA LYS A 1217 -31.11 -2.97 29.67
C LYS A 1217 -32.15 -1.96 30.18
N GLU A 1218 -32.11 -0.71 29.73
CA GLU A 1218 -33.14 0.27 30.03
C GLU A 1218 -34.36 0.01 29.13
N PRO A 1219 -35.60 0.00 29.66
CA PRO A 1219 -36.78 -0.35 28.87
C PRO A 1219 -36.96 0.54 27.64
N SER A 1220 -37.34 -0.07 26.52
CA SER A 1220 -37.80 0.64 25.32
C SER A 1220 -39.07 1.43 25.64
N ALA A 1221 -38.94 2.74 25.83
CA ALA A 1221 -40.03 3.70 25.97
C ALA A 1221 -40.63 4.08 24.60
#